data_AF-A0A2G6G8J6-F1
#
_entry.id   AF-A0A2G6G8J6-F1
#
_cell.length_a   1.000
_cell.length_b   1.000
_cell.length_c   1.000
_cell.angle_alpha   90.00
_cell.angle_beta   90.00
_cell.angle_gamma   90.00
#
_symmetry.space_group_name_H-M   'P 1'
#
loop_
_entity.id
_entity.type
_entity.pdbx_description
1 polymer ?
#
loop_
_entity_poly.entity_id
_entity_poly.type
_entity_poly.pdbx_seq_one_letter_code
_entity_poly.pdbx_strand_id
1 'polypeptide(L)'
;MLKKNMSVLLVMVLVVTSIFSLFHLSFAKGGYGGTLGDVGYSYNGETKVLKFGGGTFPDVIPSNWDEDFREEVTKITFEREITAGNSLEELFAFYSSLESIVNFDEIDTSNVTDMSRMFIGCRSLNYVNLSNFDTSNVTDMRSMFYDCESLTSLDVSSFDTSNVTDMGSMFEECESLESLDLSNFHIGSDIYKEDIFDSMINLRKLTLGPNIESLSGSALLDIQEMNGFDSEKYTGKWQSVGSGTVISPKGDQVLTSEELVNTYDGSHPDTYVWQPERFKLGIRFDLNGGSAPAGNPNAFDDTTTTGSYAYYEDIPASEFKPLLDVEPVKDGDLFSHWSSEMYDSDDYLVYDSETDPWDKEYGLSFFEPDKESYIVFTAQYGKIERLSGKTRYETAVEVSKKMHTSSLDVIIVNGRQYPDALAATPLAGLYDAPILLVQKNRIPASTKDEIERLGATKAYIVGGKGVVSESVASELEGMGLTLERYSGKDRYKTALAVAKKIVKISDGGNLILAKGTDFPDALTVTSLAIKEGIPILLTNPKTLDDDVLDFMMKSHPRKIYIAGGKGAVSLEIQNSIENLGISVKRFGGKDRYETGKKIAEYTYPKPDKIIFANGRDFADAMVGGPLSRTHIIGGPVMLVGKNHIPQATKDYMTPSVLNKVNKVYIVGGKGVISEYFEHYLIEYLDK
;
A
#
# COMPACT_ATOMS: atom_id res chain seq x y z
N MET A 1 35.03 69.66 20.34
CA MET A 1 33.81 69.06 19.74
C MET A 1 34.10 68.12 18.56
N LEU A 2 35.17 68.30 17.77
CA LEU A 2 35.47 67.42 16.61
C LEU A 2 35.83 65.96 16.91
N LYS A 3 36.35 65.61 18.11
CA LYS A 3 36.67 64.21 18.43
C LYS A 3 35.47 63.35 18.84
N LYS A 4 34.33 63.93 19.24
CA LYS A 4 33.15 63.17 19.67
C LYS A 4 32.21 62.78 18.52
N ASN A 5 32.21 63.54 17.42
CA ASN A 5 31.41 63.21 16.23
C ASN A 5 32.10 62.20 15.29
N MET A 6 33.43 62.08 15.36
CA MET A 6 34.18 61.11 14.55
C MET A 6 33.94 59.67 15.02
N SER A 7 33.77 59.44 16.33
CA SER A 7 33.49 58.10 16.87
C SER A 7 32.08 57.61 16.60
N VAL A 8 31.09 58.52 16.53
CA VAL A 8 29.70 58.14 16.17
C VAL A 8 29.59 57.83 14.68
N LEU A 9 30.28 58.59 13.82
CA LEU A 9 30.33 58.32 12.39
C LEU A 9 31.12 57.03 12.08
N LEU A 10 32.20 56.74 12.82
CA LEU A 10 32.96 55.49 12.65
C LEU A 10 32.17 54.27 13.13
N VAL A 11 31.37 54.40 14.20
CA VAL A 11 30.50 53.32 14.68
C VAL A 11 29.27 53.14 13.77
N MET A 12 28.71 54.20 13.18
CA MET A 12 27.66 54.05 12.15
C MET A 12 28.22 53.45 10.85
N VAL A 13 29.42 53.84 10.42
CA VAL A 13 30.07 53.22 9.25
C VAL A 13 30.45 51.77 9.53
N LEU A 14 30.90 51.42 10.75
CA LEU A 14 31.15 50.03 11.14
C LEU A 14 29.87 49.21 11.31
N VAL A 15 28.76 49.78 11.76
CA VAL A 15 27.47 49.08 11.84
C VAL A 15 26.85 48.93 10.45
N VAL A 16 26.98 49.92 9.56
CA VAL A 16 26.54 49.81 8.16
C VAL A 16 27.45 48.87 7.36
N THR A 17 28.76 48.84 7.60
CA THR A 17 29.63 47.84 6.97
C THR A 17 29.51 46.47 7.59
N SER A 18 29.17 46.32 8.88
CA SER A 18 28.86 45.02 9.51
C SER A 18 27.47 44.49 9.14
N ILE A 19 26.49 45.35 8.86
CA ILE A 19 25.19 44.93 8.30
C ILE A 19 25.34 44.58 6.80
N PHE A 20 26.25 45.23 6.07
CA PHE A 20 26.59 44.83 4.70
C PHE A 20 27.56 43.63 4.60
N SER A 21 28.34 43.33 5.65
CA SER A 21 29.26 42.17 5.67
C SER A 21 28.72 40.93 6.39
N LEU A 22 27.51 40.99 6.96
CA LEU A 22 26.73 39.79 7.32
C LEU A 22 25.96 39.19 6.13
N PHE A 23 25.98 39.83 4.95
CA PHE A 23 25.46 39.29 3.69
C PHE A 23 26.54 38.73 2.75
N HIS A 24 27.77 38.52 3.24
CA HIS A 24 28.67 37.55 2.62
C HIS A 24 28.47 36.20 3.29
N LEU A 25 27.32 35.57 2.98
CA LEU A 25 27.25 34.12 2.96
C LEU A 25 28.46 33.66 2.14
N SER A 26 29.26 32.77 2.72
CA SER A 26 30.24 31.97 2.01
C SER A 26 29.50 31.25 0.88
N PHE A 27 29.42 31.86 -0.30
CA PHE A 27 29.00 31.18 -1.51
C PHE A 27 30.06 30.12 -1.77
N ALA A 28 29.72 28.88 -1.39
CA ALA A 28 30.25 27.69 -2.01
C ALA A 28 30.30 27.90 -3.52
N LYS A 29 31.28 27.28 -4.21
CA LYS A 29 31.40 27.38 -5.67
C LYS A 29 30.02 27.18 -6.34
N GLY A 30 29.51 28.21 -7.02
CA GLY A 30 28.29 28.13 -7.84
C GLY A 30 26.95 28.33 -7.12
N GLY A 31 26.88 29.06 -6.00
CA GLY A 31 25.58 29.48 -5.46
C GLY A 31 25.09 30.81 -6.07
N TYR A 32 23.80 30.88 -6.35
CA TYR A 32 23.10 32.06 -6.89
C TYR A 32 22.02 32.52 -5.92
N GLY A 33 21.57 33.77 -6.04
CA GLY A 33 20.47 34.28 -5.23
C GLY A 33 20.01 35.64 -5.72
N GLY A 34 18.76 35.96 -5.45
CA GLY A 34 18.11 37.15 -5.97
C GLY A 34 16.69 37.28 -5.44
N THR A 35 15.85 37.99 -6.19
CA THR A 35 14.42 38.14 -5.89
C THR A 35 13.60 37.87 -7.15
N LEU A 36 12.52 37.10 -7.03
CA LEU A 36 11.50 36.92 -8.05
C LEU A 36 10.24 37.62 -7.57
N GLY A 37 9.97 38.82 -8.08
CA GLY A 37 9.06 39.76 -7.41
C GLY A 37 9.66 40.17 -6.06
N ASP A 38 8.89 40.05 -4.99
CA ASP A 38 9.38 40.29 -3.62
C ASP A 38 9.85 39.01 -2.91
N VAL A 39 9.76 37.85 -3.57
CA VAL A 39 10.22 36.57 -3.03
C VAL A 39 11.73 36.46 -3.20
N GLY A 40 12.47 36.48 -2.09
CA GLY A 40 13.90 36.16 -2.10
C GLY A 40 14.15 34.69 -2.41
N TYR A 41 15.08 34.39 -3.31
CA TYR A 41 15.52 33.02 -3.61
C TYR A 41 17.02 32.84 -3.40
N SER A 42 17.43 31.59 -3.12
CA SER A 42 18.83 31.19 -3.03
C SER A 42 19.03 29.78 -3.57
N TYR A 43 19.96 29.61 -4.50
CA TYR A 43 20.43 28.33 -5.00
C TYR A 43 21.80 27.97 -4.41
N ASN A 44 21.96 26.73 -3.99
CA ASN A 44 23.22 26.21 -3.49
C ASN A 44 23.78 25.15 -4.46
N GLY A 45 24.83 25.50 -5.20
CA GLY A 45 25.46 24.65 -6.21
C GLY A 45 26.16 23.37 -5.70
N GLU A 46 26.43 23.24 -4.40
CA GLU A 46 26.91 21.97 -3.82
C GLU A 46 25.76 21.01 -3.54
N THR A 47 24.66 21.53 -2.98
CA THR A 47 23.49 20.70 -2.62
C THR A 47 22.48 20.55 -3.75
N LYS A 48 22.60 21.36 -4.81
CA LYS A 48 21.65 21.45 -5.94
C LYS A 48 20.22 21.85 -5.52
N VAL A 49 20.10 22.56 -4.40
CA VAL A 49 18.82 22.99 -3.82
C VAL A 49 18.56 24.45 -4.14
N LEU A 50 17.40 24.73 -4.76
CA LEU A 50 16.82 26.06 -4.88
C LEU A 50 15.81 26.29 -3.74
N LYS A 51 15.95 27.41 -3.05
CA LYS A 51 15.08 27.80 -1.95
C LYS A 51 14.35 29.10 -2.26
N PHE A 52 13.07 29.16 -1.92
CA PHE A 52 12.28 30.39 -1.90
C PHE A 52 11.91 30.78 -0.47
N GLY A 53 12.04 32.07 -0.17
CA GLY A 53 11.49 32.69 1.03
C GLY A 53 9.98 32.93 0.89
N GLY A 54 9.43 33.83 1.72
CA GLY A 54 8.05 34.27 1.60
C GLY A 54 7.96 35.61 0.88
N GLY A 55 6.80 35.93 0.32
CA GLY A 55 6.55 37.15 -0.44
C GLY A 55 5.50 36.96 -1.53
N THR A 56 5.57 37.80 -2.56
CA THR A 56 4.67 37.73 -3.71
C THR A 56 5.48 37.55 -4.99
N PHE A 57 5.17 36.50 -5.76
CA PHE A 57 5.72 36.35 -7.11
C PHE A 57 5.20 37.46 -8.03
N PRO A 58 5.97 37.87 -9.05
CA PRO A 58 5.56 38.95 -9.94
C PRO A 58 4.36 38.51 -10.79
N ASP A 59 3.60 39.47 -11.32
CA ASP A 59 2.47 39.18 -12.23
C ASP A 59 2.89 38.51 -13.53
N VAL A 60 4.16 38.63 -13.91
CA VAL A 60 4.78 37.98 -15.06
C VAL A 60 6.15 37.47 -14.62
N ILE A 61 6.39 36.17 -14.78
CA ILE A 61 7.69 35.56 -14.50
C ILE A 61 8.71 36.09 -15.53
N PRO A 62 9.82 36.72 -15.11
CA PRO A 62 10.83 37.20 -16.04
C PRO A 62 11.51 36.03 -16.75
N SER A 63 11.58 36.08 -18.07
CA SER A 63 12.36 35.12 -18.86
C SER A 63 13.81 35.05 -18.36
N ASN A 64 14.36 33.84 -18.23
CA ASN A 64 15.76 33.55 -17.90
C ASN A 64 16.23 34.00 -16.51
N TRP A 65 15.33 34.20 -15.53
CA TRP A 65 15.71 34.59 -14.17
C TRP A 65 16.59 33.54 -13.44
N ASP A 66 16.60 32.31 -13.96
CA ASP A 66 17.24 31.10 -13.42
C ASP A 66 18.16 30.37 -14.42
N GLU A 67 18.44 30.96 -15.59
CA GLU A 67 19.17 30.33 -16.70
C GLU A 67 20.54 29.77 -16.27
N ASP A 68 21.21 30.43 -15.33
CA ASP A 68 22.54 30.07 -14.83
C ASP A 68 22.59 28.79 -13.98
N PHE A 69 21.45 28.28 -13.50
CA PHE A 69 21.41 27.14 -12.58
C PHE A 69 20.26 26.14 -12.78
N ARG A 70 19.21 26.47 -13.55
CA ARG A 70 17.98 25.66 -13.67
C ARG A 70 18.22 24.16 -13.93
N GLU A 71 19.15 23.84 -14.84
CA GLU A 71 19.40 22.46 -15.28
C GLU A 71 20.10 21.62 -14.20
N GLU A 72 20.72 22.28 -13.22
CA GLU A 72 21.41 21.62 -12.12
C GLU A 72 20.52 21.42 -10.88
N VAL A 73 19.35 22.08 -10.80
CA VAL A 73 18.49 22.02 -9.62
C VAL A 73 17.86 20.64 -9.51
N THR A 74 18.14 19.95 -8.41
CA THR A 74 17.51 18.64 -8.10
C THR A 74 16.36 18.76 -7.11
N LYS A 75 16.28 19.87 -6.39
CA LYS A 75 15.25 20.09 -5.36
C LYS A 75 14.87 21.54 -5.19
N ILE A 76 13.57 21.80 -5.11
CA ILE A 76 12.99 23.10 -4.75
C ILE A 76 12.37 23.02 -3.36
N THR A 77 12.50 24.08 -2.56
CA THR A 77 11.85 24.16 -1.25
C THR A 77 11.35 25.57 -0.94
N PHE A 78 10.16 25.63 -0.33
CA PHE A 78 9.56 26.87 0.16
C PHE A 78 9.71 26.93 1.69
N GLU A 79 10.23 28.04 2.21
CA GLU A 79 10.48 28.23 3.64
C GLU A 79 9.35 29.00 4.36
N ARG A 80 8.52 29.73 3.61
CA ARG A 80 7.39 30.54 4.10
C ARG A 80 6.35 30.67 2.98
N GLU A 81 5.13 31.05 3.36
CA GLU A 81 4.01 31.32 2.45
C GLU A 81 4.37 32.29 1.31
N ILE A 82 3.90 31.97 0.11
CA ILE A 82 4.03 32.80 -1.09
C ILE A 82 2.63 33.07 -1.66
N THR A 83 2.40 34.31 -2.08
CA THR A 83 1.26 34.65 -2.95
C THR A 83 1.72 34.67 -4.39
N ALA A 84 1.08 33.93 -5.28
CA ALA A 84 1.34 34.02 -6.71
C ALA A 84 0.86 35.35 -7.29
N GLY A 85 1.57 35.88 -8.29
CA GLY A 85 1.05 36.95 -9.14
C GLY A 85 0.02 36.40 -10.15
N ASN A 86 -0.38 37.21 -11.13
CA ASN A 86 -1.37 36.80 -12.13
C ASN A 86 -0.93 35.62 -13.02
N SER A 87 0.37 35.39 -13.21
CA SER A 87 0.89 34.32 -14.06
C SER A 87 1.98 33.51 -13.35
N LEU A 88 1.93 32.19 -13.53
CA LEU A 88 2.98 31.24 -13.20
C LEU A 88 3.60 30.62 -14.47
N GLU A 89 3.40 31.27 -15.63
CA GLU A 89 3.96 30.82 -16.91
C GLU A 89 5.46 30.57 -16.77
N GLU A 90 5.88 29.37 -17.16
CA GLU A 90 7.29 28.94 -17.19
C GLU A 90 8.04 28.98 -15.83
N LEU A 91 7.36 29.08 -14.68
CA LEU A 91 8.02 29.24 -13.38
C LEU A 91 9.09 28.16 -13.08
N PHE A 92 8.82 26.90 -13.45
CA PHE A 92 9.75 25.78 -13.32
C PHE A 92 10.05 25.09 -14.66
N ALA A 93 10.00 25.85 -15.75
CA ALA A 93 10.31 25.35 -17.08
C ALA A 93 11.77 24.90 -17.21
N PHE A 94 11.95 23.72 -17.81
CA PHE A 94 13.23 23.08 -18.17
C PHE A 94 14.16 22.76 -16.99
N TYR A 95 13.58 22.54 -15.80
CA TYR A 95 14.31 21.99 -14.66
C TYR A 95 14.51 20.48 -14.82
N SER A 96 15.31 20.08 -15.82
CA SER A 96 15.44 18.69 -16.26
C SER A 96 15.97 17.72 -15.18
N SER A 97 16.75 18.21 -14.23
CA SER A 97 17.28 17.43 -13.10
C SER A 97 16.40 17.46 -11.84
N LEU A 98 15.26 18.16 -11.85
CA LEU A 98 14.42 18.34 -10.66
C LEU A 98 13.73 17.06 -10.25
N GLU A 99 14.06 16.54 -9.07
CA GLU A 99 13.49 15.30 -8.54
C GLU A 99 12.32 15.56 -7.58
N SER A 100 12.32 16.70 -6.88
CA SER A 100 11.30 16.97 -5.85
C SER A 100 11.08 18.45 -5.54
N ILE A 101 9.83 18.77 -5.21
CA ILE A 101 9.42 20.08 -4.70
C ILE A 101 8.81 19.88 -3.31
N VAL A 102 9.35 20.58 -2.31
CA VAL A 102 8.95 20.45 -0.89
C VAL A 102 8.26 21.71 -0.41
N ASN A 103 7.15 21.52 0.32
CA ASN A 103 6.26 22.57 0.80
C ASN A 103 5.63 23.39 -0.34
N PHE A 104 5.25 22.72 -1.43
CA PHE A 104 4.62 23.41 -2.55
C PHE A 104 3.19 23.83 -2.26
N ASP A 105 2.61 23.31 -1.18
CA ASP A 105 1.33 23.68 -0.60
C ASP A 105 1.29 25.07 0.05
N GLU A 106 2.44 25.76 0.13
CA GLU A 106 2.61 27.11 0.68
C GLU A 106 2.38 28.24 -0.35
N ILE A 107 2.06 27.90 -1.62
CA ILE A 107 1.76 28.89 -2.67
C ILE A 107 0.25 29.10 -2.82
N ASP A 108 -0.21 30.32 -2.54
CA ASP A 108 -1.57 30.75 -2.82
C ASP A 108 -1.70 31.10 -4.31
N THR A 109 -2.46 30.28 -5.03
CA THR A 109 -2.68 30.37 -6.49
C THR A 109 -4.03 30.98 -6.87
N SER A 110 -4.80 31.47 -5.90
CA SER A 110 -6.17 31.95 -6.12
C SER A 110 -6.29 33.13 -7.10
N ASN A 111 -5.20 33.86 -7.38
CA ASN A 111 -5.19 34.97 -8.36
C ASN A 111 -4.61 34.59 -9.73
N VAL A 112 -4.15 33.36 -9.91
CA VAL A 112 -3.43 32.95 -11.13
C VAL A 112 -4.42 32.74 -12.27
N THR A 113 -4.15 33.37 -13.41
CA THR A 113 -4.92 33.21 -14.66
C THR A 113 -4.18 32.39 -15.72
N ASP A 114 -2.86 32.21 -15.57
CA ASP A 114 -2.00 31.52 -16.54
C ASP A 114 -1.04 30.57 -15.81
N MET A 115 -1.15 29.27 -16.09
CA MET A 115 -0.26 28.21 -15.61
C MET A 115 0.46 27.49 -16.77
N SER A 116 0.50 28.12 -17.95
CA SER A 116 1.09 27.52 -19.14
C SER A 116 2.57 27.20 -18.94
N ARG A 117 3.00 26.04 -19.44
CA ARG A 117 4.41 25.59 -19.39
C ARG A 117 5.04 25.57 -18.00
N MET A 118 4.26 25.57 -16.91
CA MET A 118 4.79 25.73 -15.55
C MET A 118 5.85 24.67 -15.18
N PHE A 119 5.69 23.43 -15.64
CA PHE A 119 6.61 22.30 -15.41
C PHE A 119 7.17 21.71 -16.70
N ILE A 120 7.14 22.45 -17.81
CA ILE A 120 7.61 21.93 -19.09
C ILE A 120 9.04 21.39 -18.98
N GLY A 121 9.32 20.18 -19.49
CA GLY A 121 10.67 19.60 -19.50
C GLY A 121 11.24 19.24 -18.12
N CYS A 122 10.42 19.10 -17.08
CA CYS A 122 10.82 18.56 -15.77
C CYS A 122 11.02 17.03 -15.81
N ARG A 123 11.93 16.56 -16.66
CA ARG A 123 12.10 15.14 -17.01
C ARG A 123 12.42 14.20 -15.84
N SER A 124 13.02 14.70 -14.76
CA SER A 124 13.34 13.90 -13.57
C SER A 124 12.28 13.94 -12.45
N LEU A 125 11.21 14.74 -12.62
CA LEU A 125 10.21 14.97 -11.58
C LEU A 125 9.27 13.78 -11.48
N ASN A 126 9.33 13.04 -10.37
CA ASN A 126 8.56 11.80 -10.22
C ASN A 126 7.18 11.99 -9.58
N TYR A 127 6.99 13.08 -8.84
CA TYR A 127 5.80 13.40 -8.07
C TYR A 127 5.76 14.91 -7.77
N VAL A 128 4.58 15.50 -7.88
CA VAL A 128 4.29 16.87 -7.49
C VAL A 128 2.97 16.92 -6.73
N ASN A 129 2.94 17.63 -5.61
CA ASN A 129 1.70 17.82 -4.83
C ASN A 129 1.01 19.12 -5.26
N LEU A 130 -0.16 19.00 -5.90
CA LEU A 130 -0.95 20.13 -6.40
C LEU A 130 -2.28 20.31 -5.65
N SER A 131 -2.49 19.58 -4.55
CA SER A 131 -3.79 19.52 -3.85
C SER A 131 -4.32 20.85 -3.31
N ASN A 132 -3.45 21.85 -3.11
CA ASN A 132 -3.81 23.19 -2.66
C ASN A 132 -3.96 24.21 -3.80
N PHE A 133 -3.81 23.80 -5.07
CA PHE A 133 -3.94 24.71 -6.19
C PHE A 133 -5.41 25.09 -6.39
N ASP A 134 -5.68 26.38 -6.37
CA ASP A 134 -6.94 26.97 -6.80
C ASP A 134 -6.80 27.38 -8.27
N THR A 135 -7.34 26.57 -9.17
CA THR A 135 -7.28 26.83 -10.61
C THR A 135 -8.55 27.50 -11.13
N SER A 136 -9.47 27.92 -10.25
CA SER A 136 -10.79 28.42 -10.67
C SER A 136 -10.73 29.70 -11.52
N ASN A 137 -9.63 30.44 -11.49
CA ASN A 137 -9.41 31.63 -12.33
C ASN A 137 -8.49 31.39 -13.54
N VAL A 138 -7.95 30.18 -13.71
CA VAL A 138 -6.97 29.87 -14.77
C VAL A 138 -7.65 29.75 -16.12
N THR A 139 -7.11 30.43 -17.12
CA THR A 139 -7.59 30.46 -18.51
C THR A 139 -6.65 29.77 -19.51
N ASP A 140 -5.36 29.61 -19.16
CA ASP A 140 -4.34 28.95 -20.00
C ASP A 140 -3.55 27.91 -19.17
N MET A 141 -3.56 26.66 -19.62
CA MET A 141 -2.83 25.51 -19.05
C MET A 141 -2.00 24.76 -20.11
N ARG A 142 -1.75 25.37 -21.28
CA ARG A 142 -1.03 24.70 -22.38
C ARG A 142 0.34 24.19 -21.91
N SER A 143 0.68 22.97 -22.32
CA SER A 143 1.98 22.34 -22.06
C SER A 143 2.41 22.34 -20.59
N MET A 144 1.48 22.40 -19.62
CA MET A 144 1.83 22.55 -18.20
C MET A 144 2.77 21.45 -17.69
N PHE A 145 2.59 20.21 -18.15
CA PHE A 145 3.43 19.05 -17.83
C PHE A 145 4.09 18.43 -19.07
N TYR A 146 4.16 19.15 -20.19
CA TYR A 146 4.83 18.65 -21.41
C TYR A 146 6.25 18.18 -21.08
N ASP A 147 6.66 17.01 -21.57
CA ASP A 147 8.02 16.45 -21.39
C ASP A 147 8.39 16.23 -19.90
N CYS A 148 7.42 15.81 -19.09
CA CYS A 148 7.60 15.31 -17.71
C CYS A 148 7.76 13.78 -17.68
N GLU A 149 8.75 13.25 -18.41
CA GLU A 149 8.93 11.81 -18.70
C GLU A 149 8.89 10.89 -17.46
N SER A 150 9.44 11.32 -16.30
CA SER A 150 9.52 10.50 -15.07
C SER A 150 8.29 10.54 -14.16
N LEU A 151 7.26 11.33 -14.49
CA LEU A 151 6.09 11.49 -13.63
C LEU A 151 5.27 10.19 -13.61
N THR A 152 5.25 9.50 -12.47
CA THR A 152 4.58 8.18 -12.35
C THR A 152 3.16 8.27 -11.84
N SER A 153 2.81 9.38 -11.21
CA SER A 153 1.46 9.68 -10.73
C SER A 153 1.24 11.18 -10.71
N LEU A 154 0.06 11.60 -11.15
CA LEU A 154 -0.35 12.99 -11.14
C LEU A 154 -1.80 13.08 -10.64
N ASP A 155 -2.00 13.83 -9.56
CA ASP A 155 -3.33 14.10 -9.00
C ASP A 155 -3.76 15.51 -9.41
N VAL A 156 -4.67 15.58 -10.39
CA VAL A 156 -5.34 16.81 -10.86
C VAL A 156 -6.79 16.89 -10.39
N SER A 157 -7.18 16.12 -9.37
CA SER A 157 -8.59 16.06 -8.93
C SER A 157 -9.08 17.39 -8.34
N SER A 158 -8.19 18.26 -7.88
CA SER A 158 -8.53 19.61 -7.38
C SER A 158 -8.71 20.65 -8.49
N PHE A 159 -8.38 20.33 -9.74
CA PHE A 159 -8.39 21.32 -10.82
C PHE A 159 -9.83 21.63 -11.25
N ASP A 160 -10.22 22.89 -11.12
CA ASP A 160 -11.34 23.49 -11.82
C ASP A 160 -10.84 24.05 -13.16
N THR A 161 -11.29 23.47 -14.26
CA THR A 161 -10.91 23.86 -15.63
C THR A 161 -12.04 24.58 -16.37
N SER A 162 -13.11 24.98 -15.66
CA SER A 162 -14.30 25.59 -16.27
C SER A 162 -14.06 26.92 -16.99
N ASN A 163 -12.96 27.62 -16.67
CA ASN A 163 -12.54 28.86 -17.32
C ASN A 163 -11.38 28.69 -18.30
N VAL A 164 -10.83 27.47 -18.44
CA VAL A 164 -9.68 27.21 -19.31
C VAL A 164 -10.11 27.27 -20.78
N THR A 165 -9.35 28.01 -21.58
CA THR A 165 -9.57 28.16 -23.03
C THR A 165 -8.52 27.43 -23.87
N ASP A 166 -7.34 27.16 -23.28
CA ASP A 166 -6.23 26.46 -23.92
C ASP A 166 -5.59 25.48 -22.92
N MET A 167 -5.55 24.20 -23.32
CA MET A 167 -4.88 23.12 -22.60
C MET A 167 -4.12 22.19 -23.56
N GLY A 168 -3.75 22.70 -24.74
CA GLY A 168 -3.02 21.91 -25.73
C GLY A 168 -1.72 21.34 -25.16
N SER A 169 -1.36 20.12 -25.55
CA SER A 169 -0.12 19.45 -25.13
C SER A 169 0.07 19.32 -23.62
N MET A 170 -0.98 19.43 -22.80
CA MET A 170 -0.84 19.54 -21.34
C MET A 170 -0.08 18.38 -20.69
N PHE A 171 -0.26 17.15 -21.19
CA PHE A 171 0.40 15.93 -20.70
C PHE A 171 1.22 15.22 -21.78
N GLU A 172 1.48 15.88 -22.91
CA GLU A 172 2.27 15.31 -24.00
C GLU A 172 3.68 14.94 -23.50
N GLU A 173 4.20 13.80 -23.96
CA GLU A 173 5.48 13.22 -23.51
C GLU A 173 5.58 12.93 -21.99
N CYS A 174 4.46 12.85 -21.26
CA CYS A 174 4.43 12.28 -19.89
C CYS A 174 4.54 10.74 -19.91
N GLU A 175 5.64 10.22 -20.43
CA GLU A 175 5.76 8.81 -20.81
C GLU A 175 5.54 7.83 -19.66
N SER A 176 5.90 8.15 -18.42
CA SER A 176 5.75 7.24 -17.26
C SER A 176 4.36 7.21 -16.62
N LEU A 177 3.41 8.06 -17.04
CA LEU A 177 2.07 8.08 -16.47
C LEU A 177 1.24 6.87 -16.96
N GLU A 178 0.95 5.95 -16.04
CA GLU A 178 0.10 4.78 -16.34
C GLU A 178 -1.40 5.05 -16.20
N SER A 179 -1.77 6.05 -15.41
CA SER A 179 -3.16 6.40 -15.10
C SER A 179 -3.34 7.90 -15.03
N LEU A 180 -4.42 8.41 -15.63
CA LEU A 180 -4.82 9.80 -15.57
C LEU A 180 -6.33 9.90 -15.30
N ASP A 181 -6.72 10.79 -14.39
CA ASP A 181 -8.12 11.04 -14.01
C ASP A 181 -8.52 12.47 -14.36
N LEU A 182 -9.35 12.60 -15.38
CA LEU A 182 -9.89 13.87 -15.89
C LEU A 182 -11.39 13.98 -15.59
N SER A 183 -11.91 13.25 -14.59
CA SER A 183 -13.34 13.25 -14.28
C SER A 183 -13.92 14.62 -13.91
N ASN A 184 -13.08 15.52 -13.39
CA ASN A 184 -13.46 16.89 -13.04
C ASN A 184 -13.19 17.91 -14.15
N PHE A 185 -12.59 17.51 -15.28
CA PHE A 185 -12.21 18.45 -16.33
C PHE A 185 -13.42 18.91 -17.15
N HIS A 186 -13.42 20.18 -17.52
CA HIS A 186 -14.27 20.74 -18.55
C HIS A 186 -13.48 20.88 -19.85
N ILE A 187 -13.94 20.18 -20.89
CA ILE A 187 -13.31 20.22 -22.22
C ILE A 187 -14.41 20.46 -23.25
N GLY A 188 -14.75 21.74 -23.43
CA GLY A 188 -15.70 22.20 -24.43
C GLY A 188 -15.22 21.98 -25.87
N SER A 189 -16.17 22.01 -26.79
CA SER A 189 -15.87 21.98 -28.23
C SER A 189 -15.03 23.17 -28.72
N ASP A 190 -15.09 24.30 -28.02
CA ASP A 190 -14.39 25.56 -28.30
C ASP A 190 -13.01 25.68 -27.65
N ILE A 191 -12.66 24.77 -26.73
CA ILE A 191 -11.34 24.74 -26.07
C ILE A 191 -10.28 24.16 -27.01
N TYR A 192 -9.11 24.82 -27.06
CA TYR A 192 -7.93 24.30 -27.73
C TYR A 192 -7.30 23.18 -26.90
N LYS A 193 -7.23 21.98 -27.49
CA LYS A 193 -6.94 20.70 -26.79
C LYS A 193 -6.13 19.73 -27.64
N GLU A 194 -5.48 20.24 -28.68
CA GLU A 194 -4.64 19.40 -29.55
C GLU A 194 -3.54 18.73 -28.72
N ASP A 195 -3.25 17.48 -29.03
CA ASP A 195 -2.10 16.72 -28.55
C ASP A 195 -2.02 16.49 -27.02
N ILE A 196 -3.12 16.65 -26.25
CA ILE A 196 -3.12 16.46 -24.79
C ILE A 196 -2.48 15.14 -24.34
N PHE A 197 -2.70 14.04 -25.07
CA PHE A 197 -2.21 12.70 -24.74
C PHE A 197 -1.08 12.21 -25.65
N ASP A 198 -0.53 13.06 -26.52
CA ASP A 198 0.46 12.60 -27.48
C ASP A 198 1.70 12.05 -26.76
N SER A 199 2.27 10.98 -27.31
CA SER A 199 3.44 10.31 -26.74
C SER A 199 3.29 9.83 -25.27
N MET A 200 2.06 9.70 -24.74
CA MET A 200 1.80 9.07 -23.43
C MET A 200 1.85 7.53 -23.51
N ILE A 201 3.02 6.99 -23.85
CA ILE A 201 3.21 5.59 -24.23
C ILE A 201 2.94 4.57 -23.11
N ASN A 202 2.93 4.95 -21.83
CA ASN A 202 2.56 4.05 -20.72
C ASN A 202 1.11 4.19 -20.20
N LEU A 203 0.27 5.04 -20.78
CA LEU A 203 -1.11 5.22 -20.33
C LEU A 203 -1.98 3.96 -20.53
N ARG A 204 -2.48 3.37 -19.43
CA ARG A 204 -3.35 2.15 -19.44
C ARG A 204 -4.74 2.38 -18.88
N LYS A 205 -4.92 3.49 -18.17
CA LYS A 205 -6.15 3.84 -17.50
C LYS A 205 -6.43 5.34 -17.65
N LEU A 206 -7.57 5.65 -18.24
CA LEU A 206 -8.03 7.03 -18.44
C LEU A 206 -9.43 7.18 -17.87
N THR A 207 -9.64 8.10 -16.93
CA THR A 207 -10.98 8.40 -16.38
C THR A 207 -11.50 9.69 -16.97
N LEU A 208 -12.71 9.64 -17.53
CA LEU A 208 -13.31 10.75 -18.27
C LEU A 208 -14.64 11.15 -17.63
N GLY A 209 -14.86 12.45 -17.53
CA GLY A 209 -16.01 13.06 -16.86
C GLY A 209 -17.11 13.55 -17.80
N PRO A 210 -18.30 13.84 -17.26
CA PRO A 210 -19.46 14.28 -18.05
C PRO A 210 -19.33 15.70 -18.63
N ASN A 211 -18.35 16.48 -18.17
CA ASN A 211 -18.14 17.87 -18.62
C ASN A 211 -17.15 17.99 -19.80
N ILE A 212 -16.71 16.86 -20.35
CA ILE A 212 -15.89 16.76 -21.56
C ILE A 212 -16.84 16.58 -22.74
N GLU A 213 -17.04 17.63 -23.54
CA GLU A 213 -17.93 17.63 -24.70
C GLU A 213 -17.30 17.02 -25.95
N SER A 214 -15.97 17.05 -26.05
CA SER A 214 -15.22 16.45 -27.15
C SER A 214 -13.76 16.24 -26.78
N LEU A 215 -13.18 15.10 -27.18
CA LEU A 215 -11.74 14.85 -27.11
C LEU A 215 -11.04 14.98 -28.46
N SER A 216 -11.76 15.22 -29.56
CA SER A 216 -11.18 15.31 -30.90
C SER A 216 -9.95 16.23 -30.94
N GLY A 217 -8.85 15.73 -31.52
CA GLY A 217 -7.56 16.41 -31.58
C GLY A 217 -6.59 16.05 -30.45
N SER A 218 -7.01 15.36 -29.39
CA SER A 218 -6.16 15.09 -28.22
C SER A 218 -5.03 14.06 -28.44
N ALA A 219 -4.87 13.53 -29.65
CA ALA A 219 -3.83 12.58 -30.07
C ALA A 219 -3.57 11.40 -29.09
N LEU A 220 -4.60 10.59 -28.81
CA LEU A 220 -4.40 9.35 -28.06
C LEU A 220 -3.80 8.27 -28.96
N LEU A 221 -2.57 7.85 -28.67
CA LEU A 221 -1.88 6.79 -29.42
C LEU A 221 -2.70 5.50 -29.52
N ASP A 222 -2.55 4.77 -30.62
CA ASP A 222 -3.08 3.43 -30.73
C ASP A 222 -2.43 2.52 -29.70
N ILE A 223 -3.22 1.68 -29.05
CA ILE A 223 -2.75 0.80 -27.96
C ILE A 223 -1.58 -0.10 -28.42
N GLN A 224 -1.55 -0.49 -29.69
CA GLN A 224 -0.48 -1.33 -30.24
C GLN A 224 0.89 -0.64 -30.30
N GLU A 225 0.90 0.69 -30.29
CA GLU A 225 2.11 1.52 -30.29
C GLU A 225 2.58 1.86 -28.87
N MET A 226 1.77 1.53 -27.85
CA MET A 226 2.07 1.81 -26.44
C MET A 226 2.97 0.72 -25.80
N ASN A 227 3.81 1.12 -24.85
CA ASN A 227 4.87 0.28 -24.26
C ASN A 227 4.39 -0.90 -23.40
N GLY A 228 4.79 -2.13 -23.73
CA GLY A 228 4.30 -3.29 -22.98
C GLY A 228 2.85 -3.66 -23.31
N PHE A 229 2.36 -3.19 -24.47
CA PHE A 229 1.30 -3.88 -25.17
C PHE A 229 1.73 -5.33 -25.43
N ASP A 230 0.84 -6.24 -25.07
CA ASP A 230 1.00 -7.67 -25.23
C ASP A 230 -0.30 -8.17 -25.86
N SER A 231 -0.24 -8.51 -27.15
CA SER A 231 -1.39 -8.94 -27.94
C SER A 231 -2.01 -10.24 -27.42
N GLU A 232 -1.29 -10.97 -26.57
CA GLU A 232 -1.87 -12.11 -25.87
C GLU A 232 -2.70 -11.68 -24.67
N LYS A 233 -2.41 -10.53 -24.04
CA LYS A 233 -3.11 -10.04 -22.83
C LYS A 233 -4.21 -9.05 -23.13
N TYR A 234 -4.09 -8.29 -24.21
CA TYR A 234 -4.99 -7.19 -24.53
C TYR A 234 -5.39 -7.20 -25.99
N THR A 235 -6.62 -6.81 -26.25
CA THR A 235 -7.22 -6.87 -27.60
C THR A 235 -6.75 -5.72 -28.51
N GLY A 236 -6.04 -4.73 -27.95
CA GLY A 236 -5.70 -3.48 -28.64
C GLY A 236 -6.81 -2.42 -28.60
N LYS A 237 -7.86 -2.61 -27.78
CA LYS A 237 -8.96 -1.66 -27.59
C LYS A 237 -9.06 -1.17 -26.15
N TRP A 238 -9.66 -0.02 -25.96
CA TRP A 238 -10.13 0.49 -24.67
C TRP A 238 -11.48 -0.14 -24.33
N GLN A 239 -11.72 -0.45 -23.07
CA GLN A 239 -13.02 -0.86 -22.55
C GLN A 239 -13.40 -0.03 -21.33
N SER A 240 -14.64 0.46 -21.30
CA SER A 240 -15.24 1.08 -20.11
C SER A 240 -15.34 0.07 -18.95
N VAL A 241 -15.03 0.49 -17.73
CA VAL A 241 -15.04 -0.41 -16.56
C VAL A 241 -16.47 -0.76 -16.13
N GLY A 242 -17.39 0.20 -16.17
CA GLY A 242 -18.79 0.06 -15.79
C GLY A 242 -18.96 -0.47 -14.37
N SER A 243 -19.79 -1.50 -14.21
CA SER A 243 -19.97 -2.19 -12.91
C SER A 243 -18.85 -3.17 -12.55
N GLY A 244 -17.83 -3.30 -13.42
CA GLY A 244 -16.70 -4.21 -13.27
C GLY A 244 -15.55 -3.63 -12.48
N THR A 245 -14.35 -4.14 -12.75
CA THR A 245 -13.09 -3.62 -12.21
C THR A 245 -12.12 -3.32 -13.34
N VAL A 246 -11.00 -2.66 -13.05
CA VAL A 246 -9.95 -2.36 -14.04
C VAL A 246 -9.42 -3.62 -14.75
N ILE A 247 -9.37 -4.76 -14.06
CA ILE A 247 -8.87 -6.03 -14.60
C ILE A 247 -9.97 -6.94 -15.17
N SER A 248 -11.22 -6.71 -14.76
CA SER A 248 -12.40 -7.41 -15.27
C SER A 248 -13.49 -6.37 -15.58
N PRO A 249 -13.26 -5.53 -16.60
CA PRO A 249 -14.20 -4.48 -16.98
C PRO A 249 -15.52 -5.09 -17.45
N LYS A 250 -16.64 -4.48 -17.10
CA LYS A 250 -17.99 -4.92 -17.51
C LYS A 250 -18.75 -3.83 -18.26
N GLY A 251 -18.11 -2.70 -18.53
CA GLY A 251 -18.68 -1.67 -19.37
C GLY A 251 -18.78 -2.15 -20.81
N ASP A 252 -19.78 -1.62 -21.50
CA ASP A 252 -20.20 -2.02 -22.84
C ASP A 252 -19.45 -1.28 -23.95
N GLN A 253 -18.89 -0.09 -23.66
CA GLN A 253 -18.04 0.63 -24.59
C GLN A 253 -16.71 -0.11 -24.77
N VAL A 254 -16.44 -0.57 -25.99
CA VAL A 254 -15.18 -1.16 -26.43
C VAL A 254 -14.74 -0.45 -27.72
N LEU A 255 -13.67 0.34 -27.64
CA LEU A 255 -13.33 1.37 -28.63
C LEU A 255 -11.83 1.31 -28.97
N THR A 256 -11.43 1.59 -30.21
CA THR A 256 -10.02 1.94 -30.50
C THR A 256 -9.66 3.29 -29.87
N SER A 257 -8.38 3.65 -29.83
CA SER A 257 -7.97 4.98 -29.36
C SER A 257 -8.60 6.09 -30.22
N GLU A 258 -8.59 5.92 -31.54
CA GLU A 258 -9.26 6.83 -32.49
C GLU A 258 -10.78 6.94 -32.23
N GLU A 259 -11.47 5.81 -32.03
CA GLU A 259 -12.91 5.80 -31.74
C GLU A 259 -13.20 6.52 -30.42
N LEU A 260 -12.43 6.24 -29.36
CA LEU A 260 -12.60 6.89 -28.06
C LEU A 260 -12.47 8.40 -28.16
N VAL A 261 -11.41 8.90 -28.80
CA VAL A 261 -11.16 10.34 -28.95
C VAL A 261 -12.22 11.03 -29.82
N ASN A 262 -12.64 10.40 -30.91
CA ASN A 262 -13.56 11.01 -31.88
C ASN A 262 -15.04 10.92 -31.50
N THR A 263 -15.41 9.99 -30.59
CA THR A 263 -16.82 9.75 -30.23
C THR A 263 -17.19 10.17 -28.82
N TYR A 264 -16.22 10.39 -27.92
CA TYR A 264 -16.52 10.79 -26.55
C TYR A 264 -17.12 12.20 -26.50
N ASP A 265 -18.32 12.30 -25.95
CA ASP A 265 -19.14 13.52 -25.87
C ASP A 265 -19.65 13.82 -24.45
N GLY A 266 -19.10 13.13 -23.44
CA GLY A 266 -19.49 13.28 -22.03
C GLY A 266 -20.74 12.49 -21.62
N SER A 267 -21.40 11.79 -22.55
CA SER A 267 -22.60 11.00 -22.23
C SER A 267 -22.29 9.68 -21.50
N HIS A 268 -21.05 9.20 -21.56
CA HIS A 268 -20.58 7.95 -20.94
C HIS A 268 -19.37 8.19 -20.03
N PRO A 269 -19.53 8.94 -18.91
CA PRO A 269 -18.46 9.15 -17.95
C PRO A 269 -18.11 7.84 -17.25
N ASP A 270 -16.86 7.43 -17.37
CA ASP A 270 -16.35 6.19 -16.80
C ASP A 270 -14.81 6.20 -16.79
N THR A 271 -14.24 5.20 -16.12
CA THR A 271 -12.85 4.79 -16.34
C THR A 271 -12.78 3.86 -17.55
N TYR A 272 -11.90 4.16 -18.49
CA TYR A 272 -11.54 3.34 -19.63
C TYR A 272 -10.17 2.71 -19.37
N VAL A 273 -10.06 1.40 -19.64
CA VAL A 273 -8.85 0.60 -19.45
C VAL A 273 -8.55 -0.17 -20.71
N TRP A 274 -7.32 -0.61 -20.91
CA TRP A 274 -7.04 -1.58 -21.97
C TRP A 274 -7.91 -2.82 -21.78
N GLN A 275 -8.62 -3.21 -22.84
CA GLN A 275 -9.50 -4.35 -22.85
C GLN A 275 -8.65 -5.62 -22.71
N PRO A 276 -8.81 -6.38 -21.62
CA PRO A 276 -8.13 -7.65 -21.49
C PRO A 276 -8.70 -8.65 -22.50
N GLU A 277 -7.82 -9.40 -23.17
CA GLU A 277 -8.19 -10.62 -23.90
C GLU A 277 -8.84 -11.59 -22.92
N ARG A 278 -9.89 -12.31 -23.34
CA ARG A 278 -10.62 -13.25 -22.45
C ARG A 278 -10.63 -14.66 -23.02
N PHE A 279 -10.33 -15.63 -22.18
CA PHE A 279 -10.53 -17.04 -22.48
C PHE A 279 -11.77 -17.58 -21.75
N LYS A 280 -12.52 -18.44 -22.43
CA LYS A 280 -13.56 -19.26 -21.80
C LYS A 280 -12.91 -20.50 -21.21
N LEU A 281 -13.07 -20.71 -19.91
CA LEU A 281 -12.58 -21.91 -19.22
C LEU A 281 -13.77 -22.80 -18.85
N GLY A 282 -13.88 -23.95 -19.50
CA GLY A 282 -14.75 -25.03 -19.07
C GLY A 282 -14.08 -25.83 -17.95
N ILE A 283 -14.67 -25.89 -16.75
CA ILE A 283 -14.19 -26.75 -15.67
C ILE A 283 -15.21 -27.89 -15.45
N ARG A 284 -14.76 -29.13 -15.63
CA ARG A 284 -15.54 -30.33 -15.31
C ARG A 284 -15.17 -30.81 -13.90
N PHE A 285 -16.16 -30.92 -13.02
CA PHE A 285 -15.99 -31.55 -11.71
C PHE A 285 -16.39 -33.02 -11.79
N ASP A 286 -15.43 -33.93 -11.64
CA ASP A 286 -15.74 -35.34 -11.42
C ASP A 286 -15.86 -35.60 -9.91
N LEU A 287 -17.10 -35.73 -9.43
CA LEU A 287 -17.40 -35.77 -7.99
C LEU A 287 -17.32 -37.17 -7.38
N ASN A 288 -16.99 -38.21 -8.15
CA ASN A 288 -16.89 -39.56 -7.63
C ASN A 288 -15.53 -40.16 -7.98
N GLY A 289 -14.67 -40.32 -6.97
CA GLY A 289 -13.39 -41.05 -7.06
C GLY A 289 -13.56 -42.56 -7.27
N GLY A 290 -14.41 -42.97 -8.21
CA GLY A 290 -14.57 -44.35 -8.65
C GLY A 290 -13.71 -44.60 -9.89
N SER A 291 -12.84 -45.60 -9.81
CA SER A 291 -12.13 -46.15 -10.97
C SER A 291 -13.13 -46.48 -12.09
N ALA A 292 -12.92 -45.92 -13.29
CA ALA A 292 -13.70 -46.23 -14.47
C ALA A 292 -13.73 -47.75 -14.73
N PRO A 293 -14.88 -48.36 -15.08
CA PRO A 293 -14.91 -49.77 -15.45
C PRO A 293 -14.21 -49.98 -16.79
N ALA A 294 -13.37 -51.01 -16.87
CA ALA A 294 -12.70 -51.41 -18.10
C ALA A 294 -13.71 -51.98 -19.10
N GLY A 295 -14.03 -51.22 -20.15
CA GLY A 295 -14.77 -51.70 -21.31
C GLY A 295 -15.46 -50.60 -22.11
N ASN A 296 -14.86 -50.24 -23.25
CA ASN A 296 -15.36 -49.35 -24.32
C ASN A 296 -15.33 -47.82 -24.03
N PRO A 297 -14.35 -47.06 -24.55
CA PRO A 297 -14.25 -45.61 -24.34
C PRO A 297 -15.24 -44.76 -25.16
N ASN A 298 -16.03 -45.36 -26.07
CA ASN A 298 -16.92 -44.62 -26.98
C ASN A 298 -18.42 -44.66 -26.58
N ALA A 299 -18.75 -45.02 -25.35
CA ALA A 299 -20.15 -45.06 -24.89
C ALA A 299 -20.31 -44.40 -23.51
N PHE A 300 -20.23 -43.07 -23.46
CA PHE A 300 -20.84 -42.33 -22.36
C PHE A 300 -22.27 -41.96 -22.75
N ASP A 301 -23.18 -42.84 -22.34
CA ASP A 301 -24.63 -42.63 -22.35
C ASP A 301 -25.00 -41.42 -21.46
N ASP A 302 -25.71 -40.46 -22.05
CA ASP A 302 -26.14 -39.15 -21.52
C ASP A 302 -27.15 -39.23 -20.35
N THR A 303 -27.14 -40.32 -19.56
CA THR A 303 -28.24 -40.56 -18.61
C THR A 303 -27.85 -40.99 -17.20
N THR A 304 -26.57 -41.14 -16.82
CA THR A 304 -26.28 -41.65 -15.45
C THR A 304 -25.11 -41.05 -14.65
N THR A 305 -24.43 -39.99 -15.09
CA THR A 305 -23.36 -39.37 -14.27
C THR A 305 -23.71 -37.96 -13.84
N THR A 306 -24.03 -37.77 -12.56
CA THR A 306 -24.23 -36.49 -11.89
C THR A 306 -22.90 -35.73 -11.72
N GLY A 307 -22.30 -35.29 -12.84
CA GLY A 307 -21.23 -34.30 -12.84
C GLY A 307 -21.83 -32.89 -12.87
N SER A 308 -21.40 -32.02 -11.96
CA SER A 308 -21.78 -30.60 -12.01
C SER A 308 -20.78 -29.87 -12.93
N TYR A 309 -21.27 -29.23 -13.98
CA TYR A 309 -20.47 -28.35 -14.83
C TYR A 309 -20.45 -26.96 -14.20
N ALA A 310 -19.27 -26.35 -14.03
CA ALA A 310 -19.20 -24.90 -13.85
C ALA A 310 -18.39 -24.33 -15.01
N TYR A 311 -19.06 -23.55 -15.84
CA TYR A 311 -18.39 -22.71 -16.82
C TYR A 311 -17.94 -21.45 -16.09
N TYR A 312 -16.64 -21.17 -16.13
CA TYR A 312 -16.14 -19.85 -15.79
C TYR A 312 -15.98 -19.09 -17.10
N GLU A 313 -16.96 -18.23 -17.36
CA GLU A 313 -16.85 -17.24 -18.43
C GLU A 313 -15.88 -16.13 -17.96
N ASP A 314 -15.11 -15.57 -18.90
CA ASP A 314 -14.36 -14.31 -18.73
C ASP A 314 -13.07 -14.32 -17.88
N ILE A 315 -12.11 -15.22 -18.13
CA ILE A 315 -10.77 -15.12 -17.52
C ILE A 315 -9.83 -14.30 -18.42
N PRO A 316 -9.22 -13.21 -17.95
CA PRO A 316 -8.21 -12.45 -18.69
C PRO A 316 -7.03 -13.32 -19.13
N ALA A 317 -6.51 -13.09 -20.32
CA ALA A 317 -5.43 -13.88 -20.89
C ALA A 317 -4.08 -13.75 -20.16
N SER A 318 -3.86 -12.62 -19.50
CA SER A 318 -2.76 -12.41 -18.55
C SER A 318 -2.77 -13.39 -17.38
N GLU A 319 -3.95 -13.89 -17.00
CA GLU A 319 -4.13 -14.91 -15.96
C GLU A 319 -4.02 -16.35 -16.54
N PHE A 320 -4.02 -16.51 -17.87
CA PHE A 320 -4.02 -17.80 -18.57
C PHE A 320 -2.62 -18.31 -18.96
N LYS A 321 -1.71 -17.45 -19.42
CA LYS A 321 -0.35 -17.90 -19.82
C LYS A 321 0.50 -18.49 -18.69
N PRO A 322 0.48 -17.95 -17.44
CA PRO A 322 1.21 -18.55 -16.32
C PRO A 322 0.70 -19.95 -15.94
N LEU A 323 -0.52 -20.31 -16.36
CA LEU A 323 -1.12 -21.63 -16.16
C LEU A 323 -0.57 -22.70 -17.12
N LEU A 324 0.09 -22.28 -18.21
CA LEU A 324 0.70 -23.14 -19.23
C LEU A 324 2.24 -23.19 -19.15
N ASP A 325 2.90 -22.11 -18.71
CA ASP A 325 4.37 -22.00 -18.59
C ASP A 325 4.95 -22.69 -17.33
N VAL A 326 4.47 -23.90 -17.03
CA VAL A 326 5.15 -24.78 -16.07
C VAL A 326 6.39 -25.34 -16.77
N GLU A 327 7.59 -24.88 -16.40
CA GLU A 327 8.84 -25.50 -16.87
C GLU A 327 8.76 -27.02 -16.66
N PRO A 328 9.10 -27.85 -17.67
CA PRO A 328 9.16 -29.29 -17.46
C PRO A 328 10.18 -29.56 -16.36
N VAL A 329 9.71 -30.24 -15.32
CA VAL A 329 10.50 -30.68 -14.18
C VAL A 329 11.84 -31.24 -14.70
N LYS A 330 12.95 -30.58 -14.35
CA LYS A 330 14.24 -31.26 -14.37
C LYS A 330 14.16 -32.38 -13.35
N ASP A 331 14.02 -33.62 -13.81
CA ASP A 331 14.80 -34.70 -13.26
C ASP A 331 14.84 -35.89 -14.20
N GLY A 332 15.99 -36.56 -14.20
CA GLY A 332 16.10 -37.90 -14.77
C GLY A 332 15.16 -38.83 -14.01
N ASP A 333 13.96 -38.98 -14.52
CA ASP A 333 13.37 -40.26 -14.90
C ASP A 333 12.15 -39.97 -15.80
N LEU A 334 12.18 -40.56 -17.01
CA LEU A 334 11.08 -40.68 -17.97
C LEU A 334 10.76 -39.51 -18.93
N PHE A 335 11.74 -38.81 -19.50
CA PHE A 335 11.59 -38.22 -20.85
C PHE A 335 12.92 -38.26 -21.59
N SER A 336 13.13 -39.32 -22.36
CA SER A 336 14.19 -39.35 -23.38
C SER A 336 13.52 -39.35 -24.74
N HIS A 337 14.07 -38.56 -25.66
CA HIS A 337 13.51 -38.21 -26.97
C HIS A 337 12.44 -37.12 -26.79
N TRP A 338 12.77 -35.86 -27.04
CA TRP A 338 12.60 -35.18 -28.33
C TRP A 338 13.65 -34.06 -28.39
N SER A 339 14.27 -33.92 -29.56
CA SER A 339 15.43 -33.07 -29.83
C SER A 339 15.04 -31.61 -30.10
N SER A 340 16.03 -30.75 -29.90
CA SER A 340 16.05 -29.29 -29.98
C SER A 340 15.88 -28.68 -31.38
N GLU A 341 15.02 -29.19 -32.24
CA GLU A 341 14.80 -28.60 -33.57
C GLU A 341 13.33 -28.72 -33.94
N MET A 342 12.58 -27.62 -33.83
CA MET A 342 11.41 -27.27 -34.66
C MET A 342 10.83 -25.92 -34.20
N TYR A 343 11.61 -24.86 -34.43
CA TYR A 343 11.06 -23.58 -34.83
C TYR A 343 11.00 -23.64 -36.36
N ASP A 344 9.81 -23.80 -36.93
CA ASP A 344 9.48 -23.10 -38.16
C ASP A 344 7.96 -22.94 -38.31
N SER A 345 7.61 -21.84 -38.95
CA SER A 345 6.27 -21.36 -39.30
C SER A 345 5.44 -22.36 -40.09
N ASP A 346 4.12 -22.27 -39.93
CA ASP A 346 3.10 -22.64 -40.91
C ASP A 346 3.25 -24.03 -41.57
N ASP A 347 2.71 -25.09 -40.95
CA ASP A 347 1.94 -26.16 -41.64
C ASP A 347 1.54 -27.30 -40.70
N TYR A 348 0.30 -27.78 -40.87
CA TYR A 348 -0.30 -28.91 -40.15
C TYR A 348 0.31 -30.26 -40.57
N LEU A 349 0.61 -31.15 -39.62
CA LEU A 349 0.86 -32.57 -39.88
C LEU A 349 -0.05 -33.47 -39.02
N VAL A 350 -0.93 -34.20 -39.71
CA VAL A 350 -1.79 -35.28 -39.20
C VAL A 350 -0.93 -36.53 -38.96
N TYR A 351 -1.10 -37.23 -37.83
CA TYR A 351 -0.48 -38.55 -37.59
C TYR A 351 -1.53 -39.62 -37.25
N ASP A 352 -1.39 -40.77 -37.91
CA ASP A 352 -2.25 -41.96 -37.91
C ASP A 352 -1.93 -42.89 -36.71
N SER A 353 -2.95 -43.31 -35.97
CA SER A 353 -2.85 -43.93 -34.64
C SER A 353 -2.84 -45.47 -34.62
N GLU A 354 -2.69 -46.17 -35.75
CA GLU A 354 -2.99 -47.62 -35.77
C GLU A 354 -1.86 -48.60 -35.37
N THR A 355 -0.64 -48.17 -35.00
CA THR A 355 0.46 -49.14 -34.75
C THR A 355 1.27 -49.01 -33.45
N ASP A 356 0.91 -48.17 -32.50
CA ASP A 356 1.70 -48.01 -31.26
C ASP A 356 1.20 -48.90 -30.09
N PRO A 357 2.02 -49.81 -29.49
CA PRO A 357 1.59 -50.70 -28.41
C PRO A 357 1.28 -50.02 -27.07
N TRP A 358 1.50 -48.72 -26.92
CA TRP A 358 1.37 -47.98 -25.65
C TRP A 358 -0.07 -47.56 -25.30
N ASP A 359 -1.01 -47.60 -26.24
CA ASP A 359 -2.41 -47.18 -26.03
C ASP A 359 -3.24 -48.14 -25.14
N LYS A 360 -2.68 -49.29 -24.74
CA LYS A 360 -3.40 -50.30 -23.96
C LYS A 360 -3.18 -50.24 -22.44
N GLU A 361 -2.25 -49.44 -21.93
CA GLU A 361 -1.92 -49.45 -20.48
C GLU A 361 -2.32 -48.18 -19.71
N TYR A 362 -2.49 -47.03 -20.38
CA TYR A 362 -2.78 -45.75 -19.69
C TYR A 362 -4.02 -45.00 -20.15
N GLY A 363 -4.79 -45.51 -21.13
CA GLY A 363 -6.10 -44.95 -21.48
C GLY A 363 -6.09 -43.46 -21.80
N LEU A 364 -5.06 -42.96 -22.49
CA LEU A 364 -4.98 -41.59 -22.97
C LEU A 364 -5.48 -41.56 -24.42
N SER A 365 -6.75 -41.25 -24.63
CA SER A 365 -7.24 -40.86 -25.95
C SER A 365 -6.85 -39.41 -26.22
N PHE A 366 -5.95 -39.18 -27.17
CA PHE A 366 -5.73 -37.84 -27.74
C PHE A 366 -6.96 -37.45 -28.57
N PHE A 367 -7.58 -36.33 -28.23
CA PHE A 367 -8.60 -35.69 -29.07
C PHE A 367 -7.91 -34.63 -29.95
N GLU A 368 -8.27 -34.60 -31.23
CA GLU A 368 -7.85 -33.54 -32.16
C GLU A 368 -8.35 -32.16 -31.68
N PRO A 369 -7.56 -31.09 -31.88
CA PRO A 369 -7.77 -29.81 -31.22
C PRO A 369 -8.75 -28.91 -31.99
N ASP A 370 -10.04 -29.10 -31.73
CA ASP A 370 -11.05 -28.07 -32.02
C ASP A 370 -11.33 -27.26 -30.74
N LYS A 371 -10.59 -26.16 -30.55
CA LYS A 371 -10.93 -25.00 -29.69
C LYS A 371 -11.44 -25.21 -28.24
N GLU A 372 -11.17 -26.33 -27.59
CA GLU A 372 -11.43 -26.47 -26.14
C GLU A 372 -10.29 -27.20 -25.45
N SER A 373 -9.36 -26.42 -24.89
CA SER A 373 -8.34 -26.95 -23.98
C SER A 373 -8.90 -26.96 -22.56
N TYR A 374 -9.17 -28.15 -22.02
CA TYR A 374 -9.55 -28.33 -20.62
C TYR A 374 -8.27 -28.48 -19.78
N ILE A 375 -8.02 -27.55 -18.86
CA ILE A 375 -6.99 -27.72 -17.83
C ILE A 375 -7.68 -28.10 -16.52
N VAL A 376 -7.32 -29.26 -15.97
CA VAL A 376 -7.80 -29.69 -14.65
C VAL A 376 -6.97 -28.99 -13.59
N PHE A 377 -7.46 -27.85 -13.08
CA PHE A 377 -6.94 -27.24 -11.86
C PHE A 377 -7.59 -27.88 -10.64
N THR A 378 -6.83 -28.64 -9.86
CA THR A 378 -7.07 -28.72 -8.41
C THR A 378 -6.55 -27.44 -7.75
N ALA A 379 -7.29 -26.35 -7.86
CA ALA A 379 -6.91 -25.05 -7.28
C ALA A 379 -7.01 -25.05 -5.75
N GLN A 380 -5.99 -24.51 -5.05
CA GLN A 380 -5.96 -24.37 -3.59
C GLN A 380 -6.79 -23.18 -3.06
N TYR A 381 -7.93 -22.86 -3.69
CA TYR A 381 -8.86 -21.79 -3.27
C TYR A 381 -9.36 -21.92 -1.81
N GLY A 382 -9.19 -23.08 -1.17
CA GLY A 382 -9.53 -23.29 0.24
C GLY A 382 -8.61 -22.62 1.27
N LYS A 383 -7.43 -22.11 0.88
CA LYS A 383 -6.41 -21.65 1.84
C LYS A 383 -6.56 -20.20 2.32
N ILE A 384 -7.03 -19.26 1.51
CA ILE A 384 -7.13 -17.84 1.91
C ILE A 384 -8.51 -17.52 2.50
N GLU A 385 -8.56 -16.68 3.53
CA GLU A 385 -9.80 -16.21 4.15
C GLU A 385 -9.66 -14.78 4.66
N ARG A 386 -10.53 -13.88 4.20
CA ARG A 386 -10.59 -12.50 4.69
C ARG A 386 -11.54 -12.38 5.89
N LEU A 387 -11.03 -11.79 6.97
CA LEU A 387 -11.78 -11.45 8.17
C LEU A 387 -11.92 -9.93 8.22
N SER A 388 -13.11 -9.42 7.87
CA SER A 388 -13.33 -7.97 7.77
C SER A 388 -14.78 -7.58 7.95
N GLY A 389 -15.01 -6.42 8.55
CA GLY A 389 -16.30 -5.75 8.58
C GLY A 389 -16.26 -4.35 8.00
N LYS A 390 -17.41 -3.66 8.01
CA LYS A 390 -17.53 -2.27 7.50
C LYS A 390 -16.69 -1.28 8.30
N THR A 391 -16.47 -1.56 9.59
CA THR A 391 -15.56 -0.79 10.45
C THR A 391 -14.67 -1.75 11.25
N ARG A 392 -13.64 -1.19 11.90
CA ARG A 392 -12.76 -1.93 12.82
C ARG A 392 -13.50 -2.69 13.94
N TYR A 393 -14.66 -2.18 14.35
CA TYR A 393 -15.48 -2.81 15.38
C TYR A 393 -16.07 -4.12 14.85
N GLU A 394 -16.61 -4.12 13.63
CA GLU A 394 -17.08 -5.35 12.98
C GLU A 394 -15.92 -6.27 12.57
N THR A 395 -14.77 -5.75 12.13
CA THR A 395 -13.57 -6.58 11.87
C THR A 395 -13.16 -7.37 13.12
N ALA A 396 -13.16 -6.73 14.30
CA ALA A 396 -12.88 -7.40 15.56
C ALA A 396 -13.89 -8.53 15.87
N VAL A 397 -15.17 -8.31 15.53
CA VAL A 397 -16.24 -9.30 15.66
C VAL A 397 -16.02 -10.49 14.72
N GLU A 398 -15.63 -10.27 13.46
CA GLU A 398 -15.34 -11.36 12.53
C GLU A 398 -14.13 -12.19 12.96
N VAL A 399 -13.10 -11.54 13.52
CA VAL A 399 -11.97 -12.26 14.13
C VAL A 399 -12.42 -13.08 15.36
N SER A 400 -13.26 -12.50 16.21
CA SER A 400 -13.83 -13.18 17.39
C SER A 400 -14.63 -14.42 17.00
N LYS A 401 -15.56 -14.30 16.03
CA LYS A 401 -16.33 -15.43 15.50
C LYS A 401 -15.45 -16.54 14.93
N LYS A 402 -14.34 -16.17 14.29
CA LYS A 402 -13.40 -17.14 13.74
C LYS A 402 -12.67 -17.93 14.83
N MET A 403 -12.35 -17.27 15.94
CA MET A 403 -11.58 -17.87 17.02
C MET A 403 -12.44 -18.63 18.03
N HIS A 404 -13.64 -18.12 18.32
CA HIS A 404 -14.42 -18.54 19.46
C HIS A 404 -15.89 -18.75 19.08
N THR A 405 -16.38 -19.98 19.25
CA THR A 405 -17.82 -20.25 19.26
C THR A 405 -18.47 -19.66 20.51
N SER A 406 -17.78 -19.71 21.65
CA SER A 406 -18.13 -19.08 22.93
C SER A 406 -16.87 -18.66 23.67
N SER A 407 -16.95 -17.61 24.50
CA SER A 407 -15.87 -17.26 25.43
C SER A 407 -16.43 -16.54 26.65
N LEU A 408 -16.07 -17.03 27.85
CA LEU A 408 -16.53 -16.43 29.12
C LEU A 408 -15.80 -15.11 29.42
N ASP A 409 -14.61 -14.94 28.84
CA ASP A 409 -13.70 -13.81 29.06
C ASP A 409 -13.58 -13.00 27.76
N VAL A 410 -13.69 -11.67 27.84
CA VAL A 410 -13.45 -10.75 26.71
C VAL A 410 -12.45 -9.67 27.09
N ILE A 411 -11.59 -9.28 26.15
CA ILE A 411 -10.66 -8.17 26.34
C ILE A 411 -11.25 -6.93 25.68
N ILE A 412 -11.45 -5.86 26.45
CA ILE A 412 -12.07 -4.62 25.99
C ILE A 412 -11.01 -3.53 25.87
N VAL A 413 -10.85 -2.98 24.67
CA VAL A 413 -9.89 -1.91 24.38
C VAL A 413 -10.52 -0.82 23.54
N ASN A 414 -9.98 0.40 23.61
CA ASN A 414 -10.47 1.49 22.77
C ASN A 414 -9.98 1.33 21.31
N GLY A 415 -10.92 1.33 20.37
CA GLY A 415 -10.63 1.14 18.95
C GLY A 415 -9.97 2.33 18.24
N ARG A 416 -9.80 3.49 18.88
CA ARG A 416 -9.21 4.72 18.31
C ARG A 416 -7.90 5.16 19.00
N GLN A 417 -7.61 4.68 20.21
CA GLN A 417 -6.41 5.04 20.97
C GLN A 417 -5.57 3.78 21.27
N TYR A 418 -4.69 3.46 20.32
CA TYR A 418 -3.98 2.18 20.19
C TYR A 418 -2.87 1.82 21.21
N PRO A 419 -2.18 2.77 21.90
CA PRO A 419 -1.06 2.43 22.80
C PRO A 419 -1.39 1.41 23.89
N ASP A 420 -2.56 1.53 24.50
CA ASP A 420 -3.00 0.65 25.59
C ASP A 420 -3.40 -0.74 25.06
N ALA A 421 -3.84 -0.80 23.81
CA ALA A 421 -4.43 -1.98 23.22
C ALA A 421 -3.38 -3.00 22.73
N LEU A 422 -2.16 -2.54 22.39
CA LEU A 422 -1.01 -3.44 22.12
C LEU A 422 -0.61 -4.28 23.33
N ALA A 423 -0.62 -3.66 24.51
CA ALA A 423 -0.31 -4.36 25.75
C ALA A 423 -1.40 -5.38 26.13
N ALA A 424 -2.61 -5.27 25.55
CA ALA A 424 -3.71 -6.18 25.79
C ALA A 424 -3.56 -7.50 25.01
N THR A 425 -2.81 -7.52 23.90
CA THR A 425 -2.70 -8.71 23.05
C THR A 425 -2.14 -9.95 23.76
N PRO A 426 -1.07 -9.85 24.58
CA PRO A 426 -0.59 -10.98 25.37
C PRO A 426 -1.60 -11.44 26.44
N LEU A 427 -2.42 -10.51 26.96
CA LEU A 427 -3.48 -10.82 27.91
C LEU A 427 -4.62 -11.62 27.25
N ALA A 428 -4.98 -11.26 26.02
CA ALA A 428 -5.91 -12.02 25.18
C ALA A 428 -5.40 -13.46 24.95
N GLY A 429 -4.10 -13.60 24.66
CA GLY A 429 -3.45 -14.90 24.55
C GLY A 429 -3.47 -15.70 25.86
N LEU A 430 -3.24 -15.06 27.00
CA LEU A 430 -3.26 -15.72 28.32
C LEU A 430 -4.64 -16.31 28.66
N TYR A 431 -5.69 -15.54 28.40
CA TYR A 431 -7.07 -15.95 28.71
C TYR A 431 -7.77 -16.72 27.62
N ASP A 432 -7.13 -16.86 26.44
CA ASP A 432 -7.79 -17.37 25.25
C ASP A 432 -9.10 -16.64 24.96
N ALA A 433 -9.04 -15.30 25.00
CA ALA A 433 -10.18 -14.41 24.92
C ALA A 433 -10.09 -13.51 23.67
N PRO A 434 -11.21 -13.18 23.00
CA PRO A 434 -11.18 -12.26 21.87
C PRO A 434 -10.94 -10.82 22.34
N ILE A 435 -10.31 -10.02 21.48
CA ILE A 435 -10.17 -8.57 21.67
C ILE A 435 -11.33 -7.88 20.96
N LEU A 436 -12.17 -7.21 21.74
CA LEU A 436 -13.29 -6.42 21.22
C LEU A 436 -13.03 -4.93 21.43
N LEU A 437 -13.42 -4.15 20.44
CA LEU A 437 -13.15 -2.72 20.38
C LEU A 437 -14.34 -1.90 20.87
N VAL A 438 -14.09 -0.86 21.66
CA VAL A 438 -15.10 0.11 22.08
C VAL A 438 -14.71 1.54 21.73
N GLN A 439 -15.65 2.48 21.86
CA GLN A 439 -15.35 3.91 21.87
C GLN A 439 -15.22 4.39 23.32
N LYS A 440 -14.65 5.59 23.51
CA LYS A 440 -14.41 6.15 24.85
C LYS A 440 -15.67 6.16 25.73
N ASN A 441 -16.80 6.55 25.16
CA ASN A 441 -18.06 6.76 25.88
C ASN A 441 -19.21 5.91 25.32
N ARG A 442 -18.91 4.86 24.52
CA ARG A 442 -19.95 4.04 23.89
C ARG A 442 -19.43 2.67 23.49
N ILE A 443 -20.25 1.65 23.70
CA ILE A 443 -20.06 0.32 23.11
C ILE A 443 -20.83 0.28 21.77
N PRO A 444 -20.16 0.04 20.63
CA PRO A 444 -20.85 -0.20 19.35
C PRO A 444 -21.83 -1.37 19.45
N ALA A 445 -22.93 -1.32 18.68
CA ALA A 445 -23.94 -2.38 18.69
C ALA A 445 -23.33 -3.75 18.33
N SER A 446 -22.52 -3.80 17.26
CA SER A 446 -21.78 -4.99 16.85
C SER A 446 -20.93 -5.61 17.96
N THR A 447 -20.32 -4.78 18.81
CA THR A 447 -19.55 -5.25 19.97
C THR A 447 -20.44 -5.81 21.07
N LYS A 448 -21.61 -5.22 21.33
CA LYS A 448 -22.56 -5.75 22.32
C LYS A 448 -23.10 -7.10 21.89
N ASP A 449 -23.56 -7.18 20.65
CA ASP A 449 -24.12 -8.39 20.07
C ASP A 449 -23.10 -9.53 20.11
N GLU A 450 -21.82 -9.24 19.90
CA GLU A 450 -20.75 -10.24 19.99
C GLU A 450 -20.46 -10.67 21.43
N ILE A 451 -20.47 -9.74 22.40
CA ILE A 451 -20.33 -10.08 23.84
C ILE A 451 -21.46 -11.04 24.26
N GLU A 452 -22.68 -10.76 23.83
CA GLU A 452 -23.85 -11.61 24.10
C GLU A 452 -23.74 -12.97 23.40
N ARG A 453 -23.35 -12.99 22.11
CA ARG A 453 -23.13 -14.21 21.33
C ARG A 453 -22.10 -15.13 21.97
N LEU A 454 -21.02 -14.56 22.50
CA LEU A 454 -19.96 -15.32 23.17
C LEU A 454 -20.40 -15.91 24.51
N GLY A 455 -21.48 -15.39 25.11
CA GLY A 455 -21.88 -15.72 26.48
C GLY A 455 -20.89 -15.21 27.53
N ALA A 456 -20.26 -14.07 27.26
CA ALA A 456 -19.21 -13.55 28.11
C ALA A 456 -19.75 -13.11 29.48
N THR A 457 -19.04 -13.48 30.54
CA THR A 457 -19.39 -13.17 31.95
C THR A 457 -18.33 -12.31 32.62
N LYS A 458 -17.18 -12.10 31.96
CA LYS A 458 -16.07 -11.31 32.47
C LYS A 458 -15.43 -10.48 31.36
N ALA A 459 -15.21 -9.20 31.64
CA ALA A 459 -14.52 -8.28 30.74
C ALA A 459 -13.25 -7.70 31.39
N TYR A 460 -12.14 -7.81 30.68
CA TYR A 460 -10.88 -7.19 31.06
C TYR A 460 -10.70 -5.89 30.28
N ILE A 461 -10.86 -4.75 30.94
CA ILE A 461 -10.71 -3.44 30.30
C ILE A 461 -9.24 -3.04 30.35
N VAL A 462 -8.62 -2.83 29.19
CA VAL A 462 -7.24 -2.31 29.12
C VAL A 462 -7.28 -0.85 28.69
N GLY A 463 -6.82 0.03 29.59
CA GLY A 463 -6.85 1.47 29.43
C GLY A 463 -7.57 2.18 30.58
N GLY A 464 -7.12 3.39 30.89
CA GLY A 464 -7.69 4.22 31.95
C GLY A 464 -9.08 4.77 31.59
N LYS A 465 -9.73 5.41 32.58
CA LYS A 465 -11.06 6.05 32.42
C LYS A 465 -11.09 7.13 31.34
N GLY A 466 -9.94 7.73 31.03
CA GLY A 466 -9.81 8.71 29.95
C GLY A 466 -9.94 8.11 28.54
N VAL A 467 -9.75 6.79 28.41
CA VAL A 467 -9.71 6.05 27.15
C VAL A 467 -10.89 5.09 27.03
N VAL A 468 -11.27 4.41 28.11
CA VAL A 468 -12.52 3.66 28.23
C VAL A 468 -13.23 4.14 29.49
N SER A 469 -14.24 4.98 29.32
CA SER A 469 -14.91 5.69 30.43
C SER A 469 -15.64 4.74 31.38
N GLU A 470 -16.04 5.28 32.54
CA GLU A 470 -16.90 4.53 33.47
C GLU A 470 -18.31 4.34 32.94
N SER A 471 -18.79 5.18 32.02
CA SER A 471 -20.08 4.93 31.38
C SER A 471 -20.06 3.61 30.59
N VAL A 472 -18.96 3.31 29.90
CA VAL A 472 -18.77 2.04 29.20
C VAL A 472 -18.63 0.88 30.20
N ALA A 473 -17.92 1.08 31.31
CA ALA A 473 -17.80 0.06 32.36
C ALA A 473 -19.17 -0.28 32.96
N SER A 474 -19.94 0.72 33.38
CA SER A 474 -21.29 0.51 33.93
C SER A 474 -22.24 -0.13 32.92
N GLU A 475 -22.09 0.17 31.63
CA GLU A 475 -22.86 -0.50 30.57
C GLU A 475 -22.50 -1.99 30.44
N LEU A 476 -21.21 -2.34 30.49
CA LEU A 476 -20.76 -3.76 30.51
C LEU A 476 -21.23 -4.50 31.77
N GLU A 477 -21.20 -3.87 32.94
CA GLU A 477 -21.76 -4.43 34.18
C GLU A 477 -23.27 -4.65 34.06
N GLY A 478 -23.98 -3.70 33.44
CA GLY A 478 -25.41 -3.81 33.15
C GLY A 478 -25.76 -4.96 32.18
N MET A 479 -24.81 -5.36 31.34
CA MET A 479 -24.92 -6.56 30.50
C MET A 479 -24.60 -7.86 31.27
N GLY A 480 -24.27 -7.79 32.56
CA GLY A 480 -24.01 -8.94 33.42
C GLY A 480 -22.54 -9.36 33.52
N LEU A 481 -21.59 -8.54 33.05
CA LEU A 481 -20.16 -8.86 33.09
C LEU A 481 -19.51 -8.39 34.40
N THR A 482 -18.64 -9.24 34.94
CA THR A 482 -17.68 -8.83 35.97
C THR A 482 -16.50 -8.12 35.34
N LEU A 483 -16.05 -7.01 35.91
CA LEU A 483 -15.00 -6.19 35.31
C LEU A 483 -13.67 -6.26 36.06
N GLU A 484 -12.59 -6.37 35.30
CA GLU A 484 -11.22 -6.19 35.79
C GLU A 484 -10.48 -5.19 34.89
N ARG A 485 -10.05 -4.06 35.44
CA ARG A 485 -9.42 -2.98 34.65
C ARG A 485 -7.91 -2.93 34.88
N TYR A 486 -7.14 -2.97 33.79
CA TYR A 486 -5.70 -2.72 33.78
C TYR A 486 -5.42 -1.36 33.17
N SER A 487 -4.88 -0.44 33.97
CA SER A 487 -4.61 0.93 33.53
C SER A 487 -3.49 1.57 34.34
N GLY A 488 -2.80 2.53 33.74
CA GLY A 488 -1.92 3.45 34.44
C GLY A 488 -2.12 4.90 34.00
N LYS A 489 -1.29 5.81 34.53
CA LYS A 489 -1.31 7.24 34.17
C LYS A 489 -0.96 7.50 32.69
N ASP A 490 -0.26 6.56 32.07
CA ASP A 490 0.18 6.59 30.69
C ASP A 490 0.28 5.15 30.14
N ARG A 491 0.55 5.03 28.84
CA ARG A 491 0.69 3.75 28.13
C ARG A 491 1.76 2.83 28.72
N TYR A 492 2.82 3.39 29.28
CA TYR A 492 3.92 2.62 29.88
C TYR A 492 3.44 1.94 31.16
N LYS A 493 2.72 2.69 32.01
CA LYS A 493 2.13 2.15 33.24
C LYS A 493 0.96 1.21 32.96
N THR A 494 0.16 1.44 31.91
CA THR A 494 -0.86 0.48 31.46
C THR A 494 -0.22 -0.84 31.03
N ALA A 495 0.82 -0.80 30.19
CA ALA A 495 1.56 -1.99 29.78
C ALA A 495 2.17 -2.74 30.98
N LEU A 496 2.72 -2.00 31.95
CA LEU A 496 3.25 -2.56 33.17
C LEU A 496 2.15 -3.23 34.04
N ALA A 497 0.95 -2.64 34.11
CA ALA A 497 -0.18 -3.23 34.84
C ALA A 497 -0.60 -4.57 34.23
N VAL A 498 -0.65 -4.66 32.90
CA VAL A 498 -0.91 -5.93 32.19
C VAL A 498 0.24 -6.93 32.41
N ALA A 499 1.49 -6.48 32.33
CA ALA A 499 2.66 -7.34 32.54
C ALA A 499 2.69 -7.98 33.93
N LYS A 500 2.35 -7.22 34.98
CA LYS A 500 2.24 -7.72 36.36
C LYS A 500 1.21 -8.85 36.49
N LYS A 501 0.15 -8.83 35.67
CA LYS A 501 -0.85 -9.90 35.64
C LYS A 501 -0.29 -11.17 35.00
N ILE A 502 0.37 -11.04 33.86
CA ILE A 502 0.88 -12.18 33.08
C ILE A 502 2.00 -12.92 33.84
N VAL A 503 2.91 -12.17 34.47
CA VAL A 503 4.14 -12.75 35.06
C VAL A 503 3.96 -13.29 36.48
N LYS A 504 2.79 -13.08 37.13
CA LYS A 504 2.50 -13.48 38.52
C LYS A 504 3.76 -13.58 39.40
N ILE A 505 4.32 -12.43 39.79
CA ILE A 505 5.38 -12.19 40.79
C ILE A 505 6.02 -13.46 41.38
N SER A 506 6.81 -14.19 40.56
CA SER A 506 7.83 -15.19 40.92
C SER A 506 7.95 -16.27 39.85
N ASP A 507 8.40 -15.92 38.64
CA ASP A 507 9.02 -16.94 37.80
C ASP A 507 9.87 -16.27 36.73
N GLY A 508 11.10 -16.76 36.52
CA GLY A 508 12.09 -16.20 35.62
C GLY A 508 11.72 -16.34 34.14
N GLY A 509 10.58 -15.82 33.72
CA GLY A 509 10.06 -15.83 32.36
C GLY A 509 10.88 -14.93 31.43
N ASN A 510 10.49 -14.89 30.16
CA ASN A 510 11.02 -13.91 29.22
C ASN A 510 10.11 -12.67 29.19
N LEU A 511 10.64 -11.53 28.77
CA LEU A 511 9.85 -10.30 28.58
C LEU A 511 10.12 -9.74 27.19
N ILE A 512 9.19 -8.93 26.69
CA ILE A 512 9.38 -8.14 25.47
C ILE A 512 9.48 -6.68 25.85
N LEU A 513 10.43 -5.96 25.24
CA LEU A 513 10.58 -4.51 25.35
C LEU A 513 10.41 -3.87 23.97
N ALA A 514 9.48 -2.93 23.85
CA ALA A 514 9.18 -2.23 22.60
C ALA A 514 9.05 -0.71 22.81
N LYS A 515 9.19 0.05 21.73
CA LYS A 515 9.01 1.52 21.73
C LYS A 515 7.55 1.88 22.01
N GLY A 516 7.33 2.89 22.87
CA GLY A 516 6.00 3.36 23.24
C GLY A 516 5.42 4.53 22.43
N THR A 517 6.14 5.14 21.47
CA THR A 517 5.68 6.38 20.81
C THR A 517 5.27 6.25 19.34
N ASP A 518 5.77 5.25 18.62
CA ASP A 518 5.44 4.93 17.22
C ASP A 518 5.59 3.41 17.10
N PHE A 519 4.49 2.69 16.83
CA PHE A 519 4.30 1.29 17.24
C PHE A 519 4.45 0.21 16.15
N PRO A 520 5.12 0.41 15.01
CA PRO A 520 5.04 -0.59 13.97
C PRO A 520 5.83 -1.87 14.32
N ASP A 521 6.90 -1.75 15.12
CA ASP A 521 7.67 -2.88 15.65
C ASP A 521 6.93 -3.61 16.81
N ALA A 522 6.04 -2.91 17.51
CA ALA A 522 5.27 -3.48 18.62
C ALA A 522 4.09 -4.36 18.13
N LEU A 523 3.67 -4.21 16.87
CA LEU A 523 2.62 -5.04 16.28
C LEU A 523 3.13 -6.42 15.88
N THR A 524 4.29 -6.47 15.22
CA THR A 524 4.87 -7.74 14.76
C THR A 524 5.29 -8.63 15.93
N VAL A 525 5.71 -8.03 17.05
CA VAL A 525 6.11 -8.77 18.25
C VAL A 525 4.93 -9.40 19.01
N THR A 526 3.68 -9.04 18.70
CA THR A 526 2.49 -9.68 19.31
C THR A 526 2.46 -11.19 19.07
N SER A 527 2.88 -11.63 17.89
CA SER A 527 2.96 -13.05 17.52
C SER A 527 3.91 -13.83 18.45
N LEU A 528 5.04 -13.20 18.82
CA LEU A 528 6.01 -13.77 19.78
C LEU A 528 5.43 -13.75 21.20
N ALA A 529 4.80 -12.64 21.59
CA ALA A 529 4.22 -12.48 22.91
C ALA A 529 3.13 -13.53 23.20
N ILE A 530 2.25 -13.77 22.23
CA ILE A 530 1.20 -14.79 22.34
C ILE A 530 1.77 -16.19 22.33
N LYS A 531 2.75 -16.48 21.43
CA LYS A 531 3.34 -17.81 21.33
C LYS A 531 4.03 -18.24 22.62
N GLU A 532 4.82 -17.33 23.19
CA GLU A 532 5.60 -17.60 24.40
C GLU A 532 4.80 -17.34 25.68
N GLY A 533 3.63 -16.70 25.59
CA GLY A 533 2.82 -16.32 26.75
C GLY A 533 3.50 -15.25 27.62
N ILE A 534 4.24 -14.33 27.00
CA ILE A 534 5.06 -13.32 27.70
C ILE A 534 4.54 -11.90 27.51
N PRO A 535 4.71 -11.00 28.49
CA PRO A 535 4.18 -9.64 28.40
C PRO A 535 5.03 -8.74 27.49
N ILE A 536 4.39 -7.68 26.99
CA ILE A 536 5.02 -6.58 26.28
C ILE A 536 5.13 -5.38 27.23
N LEU A 537 6.35 -4.94 27.50
CA LEU A 537 6.67 -3.70 28.18
C LEU A 537 7.00 -2.61 27.16
N LEU A 538 6.59 -1.38 27.46
CA LEU A 538 6.87 -0.23 26.61
C LEU A 538 7.98 0.62 27.24
N THR A 539 8.80 1.25 26.40
CA THR A 539 9.85 2.19 26.83
C THR A 539 9.94 3.41 25.90
N ASN A 540 10.50 4.50 26.42
CA ASN A 540 10.98 5.58 25.56
C ASN A 540 12.26 5.12 24.83
N PRO A 541 12.58 5.69 23.66
CA PRO A 541 13.72 5.22 22.87
C PRO A 541 15.07 5.31 23.57
N LYS A 542 15.27 6.31 24.45
CA LYS A 542 16.56 6.60 25.09
C LYS A 542 16.58 6.37 26.59
N THR A 543 15.42 6.27 27.22
CA THR A 543 15.29 6.16 28.67
C THR A 543 14.34 5.03 29.04
N LEU A 544 14.78 4.17 29.95
CA LEU A 544 13.95 3.15 30.58
C LEU A 544 13.33 3.75 31.84
N ASP A 545 12.02 3.55 32.01
CA ASP A 545 11.30 4.05 33.19
C ASP A 545 11.64 3.21 34.45
N ASP A 546 11.79 3.88 35.59
CA ASP A 546 12.21 3.24 36.85
C ASP A 546 11.26 2.14 37.32
N ASP A 547 9.95 2.25 37.09
CA ASP A 547 8.99 1.20 37.47
C ASP A 547 9.10 -0.03 36.54
N VAL A 548 9.50 0.19 35.28
CA VAL A 548 9.77 -0.90 34.34
C VAL A 548 11.05 -1.62 34.75
N LEU A 549 12.09 -0.88 35.13
CA LEU A 549 13.34 -1.44 35.65
C LEU A 549 13.12 -2.21 36.96
N ASP A 550 12.39 -1.63 37.92
CA ASP A 550 12.01 -2.29 39.18
C ASP A 550 11.25 -3.59 38.94
N PHE A 551 10.31 -3.58 37.99
CA PHE A 551 9.60 -4.79 37.59
C PHE A 551 10.53 -5.84 36.98
N MET A 552 11.43 -5.46 36.08
CA MET A 552 12.43 -6.38 35.51
C MET A 552 13.32 -6.99 36.61
N MET A 553 13.77 -6.19 37.57
CA MET A 553 14.57 -6.68 38.69
C MET A 553 13.80 -7.67 39.56
N LYS A 554 12.52 -7.40 39.86
CA LYS A 554 11.67 -8.28 40.68
C LYS A 554 11.23 -9.55 39.94
N SER A 555 11.03 -9.49 38.63
CA SER A 555 10.60 -10.64 37.84
C SER A 555 11.75 -11.58 37.46
N HIS A 556 13.01 -11.14 37.61
CA HIS A 556 14.22 -11.90 37.28
C HIS A 556 14.16 -12.60 35.90
N PRO A 557 13.93 -11.86 34.80
CA PRO A 557 13.70 -12.48 33.51
C PRO A 557 14.95 -13.17 32.99
N ARG A 558 14.79 -14.37 32.42
CA ARG A 558 15.91 -15.10 31.79
C ARG A 558 16.40 -14.41 30.53
N LYS A 559 15.47 -13.83 29.77
CA LYS A 559 15.75 -13.15 28.51
C LYS A 559 14.79 -11.99 28.28
N ILE A 560 15.32 -10.91 27.71
CA ILE A 560 14.53 -9.80 27.19
C ILE A 560 14.66 -9.77 25.66
N TYR A 561 13.51 -9.82 25.00
CA TYR A 561 13.41 -9.61 23.56
C TYR A 561 13.16 -8.13 23.30
N ILE A 562 14.04 -7.49 22.54
CA ILE A 562 13.83 -6.10 22.11
C ILE A 562 13.22 -6.10 20.71
N ALA A 563 12.04 -5.49 20.57
CA ALA A 563 11.41 -5.24 19.27
C ALA A 563 11.79 -3.85 18.76
N GLY A 564 12.47 -3.83 17.62
CA GLY A 564 12.93 -2.62 16.92
C GLY A 564 14.44 -2.41 16.93
N GLY A 565 14.87 -1.58 15.98
CA GLY A 565 16.27 -1.17 15.83
C GLY A 565 16.78 -0.25 16.95
N LYS A 566 18.03 0.20 16.83
CA LYS A 566 18.68 1.09 17.81
C LYS A 566 17.97 2.44 17.97
N GLY A 567 17.26 2.90 16.95
CA GLY A 567 16.43 4.11 17.03
C GLY A 567 15.11 3.90 17.78
N ALA A 568 14.65 2.66 17.94
CA ALA A 568 13.42 2.33 18.66
C ALA A 568 13.67 2.09 20.15
N VAL A 569 14.71 1.32 20.46
CA VAL A 569 15.24 1.11 21.82
C VAL A 569 16.75 1.22 21.72
N SER A 570 17.36 2.18 22.40
CA SER A 570 18.77 2.49 22.23
C SER A 570 19.70 1.37 22.71
N LEU A 571 20.97 1.44 22.30
CA LEU A 571 21.98 0.50 22.79
C LEU A 571 22.30 0.73 24.26
N GLU A 572 22.15 1.96 24.76
CA GLU A 572 22.35 2.27 26.17
C GLU A 572 21.35 1.52 27.06
N ILE A 573 20.07 1.44 26.64
CA ILE A 573 19.06 0.64 27.35
C ILE A 573 19.43 -0.84 27.29
N GLN A 574 19.78 -1.35 26.11
CA GLN A 574 20.19 -2.76 25.97
C GLN A 574 21.39 -3.11 26.85
N ASN A 575 22.44 -2.32 26.81
CA ASN A 575 23.65 -2.53 27.60
C ASN A 575 23.34 -2.44 29.11
N SER A 576 22.45 -1.53 29.51
CA SER A 576 22.01 -1.41 30.90
C SER A 576 21.30 -2.69 31.38
N ILE A 577 20.50 -3.32 30.52
CA ILE A 577 19.83 -4.60 30.81
C ILE A 577 20.83 -5.75 30.85
N GLU A 578 21.76 -5.82 29.89
CA GLU A 578 22.79 -6.88 29.84
C GLU A 578 23.74 -6.81 31.05
N ASN A 579 24.06 -5.60 31.53
CA ASN A 579 24.85 -5.38 32.75
C ASN A 579 24.17 -5.90 34.02
N LEU A 580 22.85 -6.11 34.01
CA LEU A 580 22.12 -6.78 35.09
C LEU A 580 22.20 -8.31 35.00
N GLY A 581 22.96 -8.84 34.04
CA GLY A 581 23.09 -10.28 33.79
C GLY A 581 21.94 -10.90 33.00
N ILE A 582 21.06 -10.08 32.40
CA ILE A 582 19.90 -10.54 31.64
C ILE A 582 20.29 -10.70 30.17
N SER A 583 20.02 -11.86 29.58
CA SER A 583 20.26 -12.10 28.15
C SER A 583 19.33 -11.23 27.30
N VAL A 584 19.86 -10.53 26.29
CA VAL A 584 19.04 -9.74 25.37
C VAL A 584 19.09 -10.32 23.95
N LYS A 585 17.93 -10.41 23.30
CA LYS A 585 17.84 -10.68 21.86
C LYS A 585 17.05 -9.58 21.17
N ARG A 586 17.69 -8.85 20.27
CA ARG A 586 17.07 -7.77 19.51
C ARG A 586 16.58 -8.23 18.15
N PHE A 587 15.36 -7.88 17.80
CA PHE A 587 14.78 -7.97 16.47
C PHE A 587 14.64 -6.56 15.90
N GLY A 588 15.62 -6.10 15.14
CA GLY A 588 15.57 -4.79 14.47
C GLY A 588 15.86 -4.92 12.99
N GLY A 589 14.92 -4.47 12.16
CA GLY A 589 15.07 -4.31 10.72
C GLY A 589 15.40 -2.89 10.31
N LYS A 590 15.58 -2.68 8.99
CA LYS A 590 15.65 -1.34 8.38
C LYS A 590 14.31 -0.60 8.46
N ASP A 591 13.22 -1.37 8.49
CA ASP A 591 11.85 -0.91 8.61
C ASP A 591 11.01 -1.95 9.40
N ARG A 592 9.71 -1.66 9.55
CA ARG A 592 8.76 -2.50 10.28
C ARG A 592 8.52 -3.88 9.67
N TYR A 593 8.66 -4.00 8.35
CA TYR A 593 8.45 -5.23 7.62
C TYR A 593 9.63 -6.17 7.84
N GLU A 594 10.85 -5.62 7.79
CA GLU A 594 12.09 -6.35 8.08
C GLU A 594 12.18 -6.77 9.56
N THR A 595 11.74 -5.92 10.51
CA THR A 595 11.59 -6.34 11.91
C THR A 595 10.59 -7.50 12.02
N GLY A 596 9.45 -7.39 11.32
CA GLY A 596 8.41 -8.43 11.29
C GLY A 596 8.91 -9.77 10.77
N LYS A 597 9.61 -9.77 9.63
CA LYS A 597 10.29 -10.96 9.06
C LYS A 597 11.17 -11.65 10.09
N LYS A 598 12.08 -10.92 10.73
CA LYS A 598 13.01 -11.50 11.73
C LYS A 598 12.30 -12.12 12.93
N ILE A 599 11.20 -11.51 13.38
CA ILE A 599 10.36 -12.07 14.44
C ILE A 599 9.65 -13.32 13.93
N ALA A 600 9.09 -13.29 12.73
CA ALA A 600 8.37 -14.41 12.12
C ALA A 600 9.28 -15.62 11.88
N GLU A 601 10.50 -15.43 11.36
CA GLU A 601 11.49 -16.51 11.17
C GLU A 601 11.88 -17.17 12.51
N TYR A 602 12.07 -16.36 13.56
CA TYR A 602 12.41 -16.87 14.88
C TYR A 602 11.24 -17.59 15.55
N THR A 603 10.04 -17.00 15.44
CA THR A 603 8.86 -17.44 16.18
C THR A 603 8.17 -18.58 15.44
N TYR A 604 8.03 -18.52 14.12
CA TYR A 604 7.32 -19.49 13.29
C TYR A 604 8.16 -19.89 12.08
N PRO A 605 9.25 -20.67 12.24
CA PRO A 605 10.01 -21.18 11.09
C PRO A 605 9.22 -22.19 10.24
N LYS A 606 8.13 -22.75 10.79
CA LYS A 606 7.22 -23.70 10.14
C LYS A 606 5.77 -23.34 10.50
N PRO A 607 5.20 -22.27 9.93
CA PRO A 607 3.86 -21.84 10.24
C PRO A 607 2.83 -22.79 9.61
N ASP A 608 1.72 -23.03 10.31
CA ASP A 608 0.51 -23.66 9.74
C ASP A 608 -0.38 -22.61 9.06
N LYS A 609 -0.22 -21.35 9.47
CA LYS A 609 -0.95 -20.24 8.89
C LYS A 609 -0.16 -18.94 8.84
N ILE A 610 -0.58 -18.02 7.99
CA ILE A 610 -0.04 -16.65 7.92
C ILE A 610 -1.19 -15.67 8.08
N ILE A 611 -1.02 -14.64 8.91
CA ILE A 611 -2.01 -13.59 9.11
C ILE A 611 -1.47 -12.29 8.53
N PHE A 612 -2.12 -11.76 7.50
CA PHE A 612 -1.79 -10.46 6.92
C PHE A 612 -2.59 -9.35 7.57
N ALA A 613 -1.90 -8.27 7.91
CA ALA A 613 -2.51 -7.05 8.37
C ALA A 613 -1.77 -5.82 7.84
N ASN A 614 -2.48 -4.69 7.73
CA ASN A 614 -1.90 -3.49 7.17
C ASN A 614 -0.82 -2.91 8.10
N GLY A 615 0.33 -2.56 7.53
CA GLY A 615 1.47 -2.04 8.27
C GLY A 615 1.36 -0.57 8.68
N ARG A 616 0.34 0.18 8.24
CA ARG A 616 0.13 1.63 8.44
C ARG A 616 -1.15 1.96 9.22
N ASP A 617 -2.25 1.25 9.00
CA ASP A 617 -3.52 1.42 9.76
C ASP A 617 -3.69 0.26 10.76
N PHE A 618 -3.39 0.55 12.02
CA PHE A 618 -2.98 -0.44 13.03
C PHE A 618 -4.12 -1.19 13.72
N ALA A 619 -5.37 -0.74 13.58
CA ALA A 619 -6.50 -1.29 14.34
C ALA A 619 -6.75 -2.77 13.99
N ASP A 620 -6.68 -3.11 12.69
CA ASP A 620 -6.97 -4.45 12.18
C ASP A 620 -5.82 -5.44 12.50
N ALA A 621 -4.57 -4.97 12.50
CA ALA A 621 -3.41 -5.78 12.85
C ALA A 621 -3.42 -6.26 14.31
N MET A 622 -3.94 -5.43 15.21
CA MET A 622 -4.00 -5.74 16.63
C MET A 622 -5.05 -6.81 16.95
N VAL A 623 -6.25 -6.69 16.36
CA VAL A 623 -7.32 -7.68 16.56
C VAL A 623 -6.98 -9.02 15.91
N GLY A 624 -6.14 -9.01 14.87
CA GLY A 624 -5.57 -10.23 14.29
C GLY A 624 -4.51 -10.93 15.13
N GLY A 625 -3.94 -10.27 16.15
CA GLY A 625 -2.90 -10.85 17.02
C GLY A 625 -3.32 -12.19 17.62
N PRO A 626 -4.44 -12.28 18.35
CA PRO A 626 -4.93 -13.54 18.92
C PRO A 626 -5.07 -14.71 17.90
N LEU A 627 -5.29 -14.45 16.60
CA LEU A 627 -5.30 -15.49 15.56
C LEU A 627 -3.95 -16.21 15.39
N SER A 628 -2.84 -15.63 15.88
CA SER A 628 -1.54 -16.28 15.86
C SER A 628 -1.52 -17.56 16.70
N ARG A 629 -2.47 -17.73 17.63
CA ARG A 629 -2.61 -18.89 18.52
C ARG A 629 -3.52 -19.98 17.91
N THR A 630 -3.13 -21.25 18.02
CA THR A 630 -4.03 -22.43 17.98
C THR A 630 -3.40 -23.58 18.79
N HIS A 631 -4.21 -24.59 19.11
CA HIS A 631 -3.78 -25.81 19.81
C HIS A 631 -3.01 -26.82 18.93
N ILE A 632 -2.79 -26.54 17.64
CA ILE A 632 -2.19 -27.51 16.70
C ILE A 632 -0.88 -26.98 16.12
N ILE A 633 -0.86 -25.84 15.41
CA ILE A 633 0.34 -25.00 15.12
C ILE A 633 -0.15 -23.58 14.74
N GLY A 634 0.52 -22.54 15.25
CA GLY A 634 0.18 -21.13 15.04
C GLY A 634 0.82 -20.48 13.80
N GLY A 635 0.70 -19.16 13.68
CA GLY A 635 1.20 -18.41 12.54
C GLY A 635 1.60 -16.96 12.88
N PRO A 636 2.55 -16.35 12.16
CA PRO A 636 2.91 -14.96 12.41
C PRO A 636 1.88 -13.99 11.85
N VAL A 637 1.76 -12.82 12.50
CA VAL A 637 1.19 -11.62 11.89
C VAL A 637 2.26 -10.95 11.04
N MET A 638 2.03 -10.93 9.73
CA MET A 638 2.89 -10.30 8.73
C MET A 638 2.27 -8.97 8.28
N LEU A 639 3.09 -7.92 8.30
CA LEU A 639 2.65 -6.59 7.87
C LEU A 639 2.76 -6.44 6.35
N VAL A 640 1.75 -5.81 5.74
CA VAL A 640 1.67 -5.56 4.30
C VAL A 640 1.24 -4.14 3.99
N GLY A 641 1.50 -3.70 2.75
CA GLY A 641 0.92 -2.47 2.21
C GLY A 641 -0.52 -2.67 1.78
N LYS A 642 -1.24 -1.58 1.47
CA LYS A 642 -2.62 -1.65 0.98
C LYS A 642 -2.75 -2.49 -0.29
N ASN A 643 -1.79 -2.35 -1.21
CA ASN A 643 -1.82 -2.95 -2.56
C ASN A 643 -0.55 -3.76 -2.88
N HIS A 644 0.34 -4.03 -1.91
CA HIS A 644 1.59 -4.74 -2.21
C HIS A 644 2.10 -5.56 -1.02
N ILE A 645 2.81 -6.64 -1.34
CA ILE A 645 3.57 -7.45 -0.38
C ILE A 645 5.01 -6.90 -0.32
N PRO A 646 5.45 -6.33 0.83
CA PRO A 646 6.82 -5.86 0.99
C PRO A 646 7.84 -6.99 0.79
N GLN A 647 9.03 -6.67 0.28
CA GLN A 647 10.06 -7.68 0.01
C GLN A 647 10.40 -8.53 1.24
N ALA A 648 10.49 -7.92 2.43
CA ALA A 648 10.73 -8.66 3.68
C ALA A 648 9.65 -9.71 3.98
N THR A 649 8.40 -9.43 3.60
CA THR A 649 7.28 -10.36 3.76
C THR A 649 7.38 -11.50 2.73
N LYS A 650 7.77 -11.20 1.49
CA LYS A 650 8.06 -12.23 0.46
C LYS A 650 9.21 -13.14 0.88
N ASP A 651 10.29 -12.58 1.41
CA ASP A 651 11.46 -13.34 1.84
C ASP A 651 11.14 -14.35 2.97
N TYR A 652 10.13 -14.07 3.80
CA TYR A 652 9.65 -15.02 4.80
C TYR A 652 8.83 -16.15 4.14
N MET A 653 8.04 -15.83 3.11
CA MET A 653 7.16 -16.74 2.38
C MET A 653 7.90 -17.56 1.32
N THR A 654 9.03 -18.16 1.69
CA THR A 654 9.73 -19.10 0.80
C THR A 654 8.88 -20.34 0.53
N PRO A 655 9.11 -21.09 -0.58
CA PRO A 655 8.40 -22.34 -0.86
C PRO A 655 8.45 -23.34 0.31
N SER A 656 9.57 -23.39 1.04
CA SER A 656 9.71 -24.25 2.23
C SER A 656 8.77 -23.90 3.38
N VAL A 657 8.47 -22.61 3.54
CA VAL A 657 7.52 -22.08 4.53
C VAL A 657 6.09 -22.30 4.05
N LEU A 658 5.80 -21.94 2.80
CA LEU A 658 4.46 -22.05 2.20
C LEU A 658 3.95 -23.49 2.13
N ASN A 659 4.83 -24.46 1.90
CA ASN A 659 4.48 -25.89 1.93
C ASN A 659 3.99 -26.40 3.30
N LYS A 660 4.14 -25.61 4.37
CA LYS A 660 3.60 -25.91 5.70
C LYS A 660 2.33 -25.13 6.02
N VAL A 661 1.98 -24.15 5.20
CA VAL A 661 0.83 -23.28 5.39
C VAL A 661 -0.44 -23.95 4.85
N ASN A 662 -1.36 -24.24 5.77
CA ASN A 662 -2.70 -24.75 5.48
C ASN A 662 -3.73 -23.63 5.37
N LYS A 663 -3.49 -22.47 6.00
CA LYS A 663 -4.45 -21.36 5.98
C LYS A 663 -3.77 -19.99 5.94
N VAL A 664 -4.35 -19.05 5.23
CA VAL A 664 -3.90 -17.66 5.15
C VAL A 664 -5.07 -16.76 5.49
N TYR A 665 -4.84 -15.81 6.39
CA TYR A 665 -5.86 -14.85 6.82
C TYR A 665 -5.50 -13.45 6.36
N ILE A 666 -6.47 -12.71 5.86
CA ILE A 666 -6.35 -11.27 5.63
C ILE A 666 -7.24 -10.58 6.65
N VAL A 667 -6.66 -9.79 7.55
CA VAL A 667 -7.40 -9.07 8.60
C VAL A 667 -7.52 -7.60 8.20
N GLY A 668 -8.75 -7.17 7.92
CA GLY A 668 -9.08 -5.81 7.52
C GLY A 668 -9.88 -5.73 6.22
N GLY A 669 -10.70 -4.67 6.13
CA GLY A 669 -11.55 -4.42 4.98
C GLY A 669 -10.78 -4.02 3.73
N LYS A 670 -11.47 -4.04 2.58
CA LYS A 670 -10.92 -3.68 1.25
C LYS A 670 -10.30 -2.28 1.17
N GLY A 671 -10.74 -1.35 2.04
CA GLY A 671 -10.14 -0.02 2.15
C GLY A 671 -8.74 -0.01 2.77
N VAL A 672 -8.42 -1.02 3.60
CA VAL A 672 -7.18 -1.13 4.38
C VAL A 672 -6.21 -2.12 3.72
N ILE A 673 -6.70 -3.26 3.25
CA ILE A 673 -5.96 -4.20 2.37
C ILE A 673 -6.87 -4.46 1.18
N SER A 674 -6.47 -4.03 -0.01
CA SER A 674 -7.32 -4.08 -1.20
C SER A 674 -7.59 -5.50 -1.69
N GLU A 675 -8.55 -5.63 -2.60
CA GLU A 675 -8.76 -6.86 -3.37
C GLU A 675 -7.58 -7.12 -4.30
N TYR A 676 -6.94 -6.08 -4.83
CA TYR A 676 -5.71 -6.21 -5.61
C TYR A 676 -4.61 -6.93 -4.83
N PHE A 677 -4.42 -6.59 -3.55
CA PHE A 677 -3.50 -7.34 -2.69
C PHE A 677 -3.89 -8.82 -2.55
N GLU A 678 -5.18 -9.11 -2.40
CA GLU A 678 -5.68 -10.48 -2.23
C GLU A 678 -5.47 -11.32 -3.50
N HIS A 679 -5.73 -10.76 -4.67
CA HIS A 679 -5.46 -11.41 -5.95
C HIS A 679 -3.95 -11.65 -6.14
N TYR A 680 -3.14 -10.61 -5.90
CA TYR A 680 -1.69 -10.73 -5.96
C TYR A 680 -1.13 -11.80 -4.99
N LEU A 681 -1.77 -11.96 -3.83
CA LEU A 681 -1.41 -12.99 -2.86
C LEU A 681 -1.81 -14.39 -3.33
N ILE A 682 -2.97 -14.56 -3.97
CA ILE A 682 -3.39 -15.84 -4.58
C ILE A 682 -2.34 -16.27 -5.61
N GLU A 683 -2.03 -15.40 -6.57
CA GLU A 683 -1.02 -15.64 -7.60
C GLU A 683 0.35 -15.99 -7.02
N TYR A 684 0.73 -15.32 -5.92
CA TYR A 684 2.02 -15.57 -5.27
C TYR A 684 2.07 -16.92 -4.54
N LEU A 685 0.95 -17.41 -4.02
CA LEU A 685 0.88 -18.68 -3.29
C LEU A 685 0.72 -19.90 -4.20
N ASP A 686 0.26 -19.69 -5.44
CA ASP A 686 0.14 -20.74 -6.46
C ASP A 686 1.46 -21.00 -7.22
N LYS A 687 2.43 -20.07 -7.15
CA LYS A 687 3.82 -20.24 -7.61
C LYS A 687 4.68 -20.99 -6.60
#